data_AF-A0A943GCF1-F1
#
_entry.id   AF-A0A943GCF1-F1
#
_cell.length_a   1.000
_cell.length_b   1.000
_cell.length_c   1.000
_cell.angle_alpha   90.00
_cell.angle_beta   90.00
_cell.angle_gamma   90.00
#
_symmetry.space_group_name_H-M   'P 1'
#
loop_
_entity.id
_entity.type
_entity.pdbx_description
1 polymer ?
#
loop_
_entity_poly.entity_id
_entity_poly.type
_entity_poly.pdbx_seq_one_letter_code
_entity_poly.pdbx_strand_id
1 'polypeptide(L)'
;MNKKQEISNIPKNEIIDTGPSEIVEKFLDVSEVENEKQHSLVRIDINVIEYPLFTKNPRRKKNQIIRYFFNRDKEAYIQVNPTSGDFIPGEFEERVFIAILKIMRDKKYNNEFYTRPSEILYNMGIPQTSYKSFYKKITLALQRLSQTSYTFKNSLYSNKMKGIIDDKINTNIMNIRIITLNQAEKDEMEYFQDKRTKEVIKISISNYFYDNIIRKGYLVYDSQLLLNMDSPITRALYMLVNKLRFNKFHLRVLALSLIKKIPLSDDAKSLGRSIKSLEKSCRQLKEMDLISDFNVIKQGKLVQTEIEFFFEEKHNAIKQSFFYDDKNHFDNLLITYTDKGEEGEIITESEETLIEIQKERENVTPTENKISEIFEILPPRAKELKTMPGTIKDAIRQYGFEYVKYTAEYLSKNKVTKIRSYFIQALEKGWAEQFMAIEKDKSKKKKEQLTLNTMEMQKNDNNILNIDNSSEVKERKNKLYNEYKSLSEEEQEKITKEVFDDYIKMSGQVVANPVQKMAFQRAKETLIKEYLYKRDAEEIKETSKNLEKDKKDMKEIHMGTLIFGDDFSKNKEVIEEKNVEDIYKDMQIEDITFVDEIEEENSDKKIKKSDIIYDMKKVYNEISLFQMELLDALESLKTIEQETQDKIVRIVGISKHFEATVGGYYIKIEYVKDKESTIKIVKK
;
A
#
# COMPACT_ATOMS: atom_id res chain seq x y z
N MET A 1 41.61 2.82 50.73
CA MET A 1 40.75 1.61 50.76
C MET A 1 39.75 1.76 51.91
N ASN A 2 38.46 1.46 51.82
CA ASN A 2 37.59 1.25 50.65
C ASN A 2 36.23 1.89 50.99
N LYS A 3 35.75 2.88 50.21
CA LYS A 3 34.32 3.20 50.21
C LYS A 3 33.62 2.13 49.37
N LYS A 4 32.70 1.36 49.96
CA LYS A 4 31.80 0.51 49.17
C LYS A 4 30.99 1.41 48.25
N GLN A 5 30.93 1.05 46.97
CA GLN A 5 29.99 1.67 46.04
C GLN A 5 28.58 1.22 46.45
N GLU A 6 27.69 2.16 46.71
CA GLU A 6 26.26 1.85 46.76
C GLU A 6 25.81 1.52 45.34
N ILE A 7 25.28 0.31 45.16
CA ILE A 7 24.76 -0.13 43.87
C ILE A 7 23.51 0.70 43.60
N SER A 8 23.52 1.45 42.50
CA SER A 8 22.39 2.29 42.08
C SER A 8 21.13 1.44 41.96
N ASN A 9 20.11 1.74 42.77
CA ASN A 9 18.79 1.15 42.63
C ASN A 9 18.24 1.46 41.24
N ILE A 10 18.23 0.47 40.36
CA ILE A 10 17.49 0.52 39.10
C ILE A 10 16.02 0.73 39.49
N PRO A 11 15.34 1.78 39.00
CA PRO A 11 13.93 1.97 39.29
C PRO A 11 13.17 0.74 38.76
N LYS A 12 12.45 0.06 39.66
CA LYS A 12 11.54 -1.01 39.24
C LYS A 12 10.52 -0.40 38.30
N ASN A 13 10.15 -1.11 37.24
CA ASN A 13 9.02 -0.72 36.40
C ASN A 13 7.75 -0.70 37.27
N GLU A 14 7.33 0.49 37.71
CA GLU A 14 6.06 0.65 38.41
C GLU A 14 4.94 0.35 37.41
N ILE A 15 4.28 -0.79 37.60
CA ILE A 15 3.06 -1.13 36.88
C ILE A 15 1.97 -0.21 37.41
N ILE A 16 1.79 0.92 36.73
CA ILE A 16 0.73 1.88 37.04
C ILE A 16 -0.61 1.21 36.76
N ASP A 17 -1.31 0.77 37.81
CA ASP A 17 -2.69 0.33 37.68
C ASP A 17 -3.57 1.53 37.31
N THR A 18 -3.92 1.61 36.03
CA THR A 18 -4.82 2.63 35.49
C THR A 18 -6.30 2.26 35.64
N GLY A 19 -6.61 1.14 36.29
CA GLY A 19 -7.94 0.53 36.37
C GLY A 19 -8.30 -0.32 35.14
N PRO A 20 -9.39 -1.11 35.23
CA PRO A 20 -9.84 -1.97 34.13
C PRO A 20 -10.26 -1.17 32.89
N SER A 21 -10.24 -1.84 31.73
CA SER A 21 -10.75 -1.28 30.46
C SER A 21 -12.17 -1.77 30.16
N GLU A 22 -12.97 -0.90 29.57
CA GLU A 22 -14.37 -1.18 29.20
C GLU A 22 -14.50 -1.17 27.67
N ILE A 23 -14.96 -2.25 27.06
CA ILE A 23 -15.25 -2.31 25.63
C ILE A 23 -16.75 -2.05 25.41
N VAL A 24 -17.07 -1.02 24.64
CA VAL A 24 -18.44 -0.72 24.20
C VAL A 24 -18.54 -0.99 22.70
N GLU A 25 -19.45 -1.89 22.32
CA GLU A 25 -19.72 -2.18 20.90
C GLU A 25 -20.94 -1.39 20.40
N LYS A 26 -20.87 -0.93 19.15
CA LYS A 26 -21.93 -0.19 18.45
C LYS A 26 -22.07 -0.69 17.01
N PHE A 27 -23.30 -0.80 16.51
CA PHE A 27 -23.57 -1.14 15.11
C PHE A 27 -24.02 0.09 14.34
N LEU A 28 -23.23 0.48 13.34
CA LEU A 28 -23.51 1.61 12.45
C LEU A 28 -24.21 1.16 11.14
N ASP A 29 -24.38 -0.16 10.94
CA ASP A 29 -25.13 -0.74 9.83
C ASP A 29 -26.57 -0.19 9.75
N VAL A 30 -26.95 0.28 8.57
CA VAL A 30 -28.27 0.85 8.26
C VAL A 30 -29.11 -0.07 7.35
N SER A 31 -28.53 -1.17 6.84
CA SER A 31 -29.11 -2.06 5.83
C SER A 31 -30.42 -2.71 6.30
N GLU A 32 -30.58 -2.91 7.61
CA GLU A 32 -31.83 -3.42 8.21
C GLU A 32 -33.05 -2.54 7.92
N VAL A 33 -32.86 -1.24 7.68
CA VAL A 33 -33.94 -0.24 7.56
C VAL A 33 -34.06 0.32 6.14
N GLU A 34 -32.97 0.28 5.37
CA GLU A 34 -32.93 0.76 3.98
C GLU A 34 -33.42 -0.31 2.95
N ASN A 35 -33.82 -1.50 3.44
CA ASN A 35 -34.43 -2.59 2.65
C ASN A 35 -35.80 -2.25 2.00
N GLU A 36 -36.42 -1.12 2.35
CA GLU A 36 -37.51 -0.54 1.55
C GLU A 36 -37.08 0.79 0.92
N LYS A 37 -36.79 0.75 -0.39
CA LYS A 37 -36.67 1.90 -1.32
C LYS A 37 -35.39 2.77 -1.22
N GLN A 38 -34.25 2.23 -1.66
CA GLN A 38 -33.50 2.80 -2.81
C GLN A 38 -32.31 1.95 -3.28
N HIS A 39 -32.36 1.45 -4.52
CA HIS A 39 -31.18 0.92 -5.21
C HIS A 39 -30.29 2.06 -5.72
N SER A 40 -29.51 2.67 -4.83
CA SER A 40 -28.40 3.56 -5.22
C SER A 40 -27.27 3.48 -4.19
N LEU A 41 -26.23 2.69 -4.49
CA LEU A 41 -25.05 2.49 -3.64
C LEU A 41 -24.32 3.81 -3.36
N VAL A 42 -24.45 4.33 -2.13
CA VAL A 42 -23.72 5.51 -1.66
C VAL A 42 -22.33 5.10 -1.17
N ARG A 43 -21.28 5.43 -1.92
CA ARG A 43 -19.89 5.15 -1.53
C ARG A 43 -19.42 6.08 -0.38
N ILE A 44 -18.82 5.50 0.65
CA ILE A 44 -18.53 6.14 1.95
C ILE A 44 -17.12 6.79 1.94
N ASP A 45 -16.93 7.74 1.01
CA ASP A 45 -15.60 8.23 0.64
C ASP A 45 -15.15 9.55 1.32
N ILE A 46 -15.31 9.78 2.64
CA ILE A 46 -14.47 10.73 3.42
C ILE A 46 -14.17 10.22 4.85
N ASN A 47 -12.97 9.63 5.02
CA ASN A 47 -12.44 9.08 6.28
C ASN A 47 -12.58 10.03 7.49
N VAL A 48 -12.17 11.29 7.35
CA VAL A 48 -12.16 12.26 8.47
C VAL A 48 -13.57 12.68 8.94
N ILE A 49 -14.58 12.51 8.08
CA ILE A 49 -15.94 13.01 8.30
C ILE A 49 -16.92 11.88 8.64
N GLU A 50 -16.71 10.69 8.08
CA GLU A 50 -17.62 9.55 8.23
C GLU A 50 -17.14 8.53 9.27
N TYR A 51 -15.88 8.58 9.70
CA TYR A 51 -15.39 7.71 10.77
C TYR A 51 -15.68 8.28 12.16
N PRO A 52 -15.91 7.40 13.15
CA PRO A 52 -16.26 7.75 14.52
C PRO A 52 -15.03 8.23 15.33
N LEU A 53 -14.13 9.01 14.73
CA LEU A 53 -12.83 9.38 15.31
C LEU A 53 -12.95 10.18 16.62
N PHE A 54 -14.02 10.97 16.73
CA PHE A 54 -14.32 11.85 17.86
C PHE A 54 -15.70 11.52 18.44
N THR A 55 -15.74 11.01 19.67
CA THR A 55 -17.01 10.65 20.31
C THR A 55 -17.90 11.87 20.54
N LYS A 56 -19.17 11.73 20.15
CA LYS A 56 -20.22 12.72 20.39
C LYS A 56 -20.86 12.58 21.78
N ASN A 57 -20.41 11.63 22.59
CA ASN A 57 -20.85 11.43 23.97
C ASN A 57 -20.03 12.32 24.95
N PRO A 58 -20.63 13.32 25.62
CA PRO A 58 -19.93 14.12 26.63
C PRO A 58 -19.64 13.33 27.92
N ARG A 59 -20.30 12.20 28.15
CA ARG A 59 -20.10 11.30 29.31
C ARG A 59 -19.26 10.08 28.92
N ARG A 60 -18.12 10.32 28.28
CA ARG A 60 -17.09 9.31 27.98
C ARG A 60 -16.35 8.92 29.26
N LYS A 61 -15.99 7.64 29.42
CA LYS A 61 -15.23 7.13 30.58
C LYS A 61 -13.72 7.03 30.25
N LYS A 62 -12.89 6.92 31.29
CA LYS A 62 -11.48 6.50 31.14
C LYS A 62 -11.42 5.04 30.72
N ASN A 63 -10.38 4.64 30.00
CA ASN A 63 -10.11 3.28 29.54
C ASN A 63 -11.28 2.66 28.71
N GLN A 64 -12.15 3.51 28.16
CA GLN A 64 -13.32 3.07 27.40
C GLN A 64 -12.96 2.93 25.92
N ILE A 65 -12.71 1.70 25.51
CA ILE A 65 -12.56 1.33 24.10
C ILE A 65 -13.96 1.33 23.48
N ILE A 66 -14.13 1.95 22.30
CA ILE A 66 -15.38 1.85 21.54
C ILE A 66 -15.11 1.19 20.19
N ARG A 67 -15.84 0.12 19.88
CA ARG A 67 -15.80 -0.59 18.60
C ARG A 67 -17.09 -0.35 17.84
N TYR A 68 -16.94 0.12 16.60
CA TYR A 68 -18.01 0.51 15.69
C TYR A 68 -18.01 -0.44 14.50
N PHE A 69 -19.06 -1.26 14.38
CA PHE A 69 -19.24 -2.22 13.29
C PHE A 69 -20.04 -1.63 12.14
N PHE A 70 -19.63 -1.94 10.91
CA PHE A 70 -20.32 -1.51 9.67
C PHE A 70 -21.16 -2.63 9.05
N ASN A 71 -20.92 -3.90 9.42
CA ASN A 71 -21.76 -5.05 9.10
C ASN A 71 -22.15 -5.83 10.38
N ARG A 72 -23.14 -6.73 10.27
CA ARG A 72 -23.61 -7.55 11.41
C ARG A 72 -22.64 -8.68 11.76
N ASP A 73 -21.91 -9.19 10.78
CA ASP A 73 -20.94 -10.30 10.91
C ASP A 73 -19.64 -9.86 11.59
N LYS A 74 -19.54 -8.58 11.98
CA LYS A 74 -18.43 -7.96 12.73
C LYS A 74 -17.07 -7.89 11.99
N GLU A 75 -17.02 -8.29 10.73
CA GLU A 75 -15.79 -8.29 9.94
C GLU A 75 -15.31 -6.90 9.48
N ALA A 76 -16.21 -5.92 9.35
CA ALA A 76 -15.86 -4.53 9.06
C ALA A 76 -16.06 -3.64 10.31
N TYR A 77 -14.97 -3.10 10.88
CA TYR A 77 -15.04 -2.25 12.08
C TYR A 77 -13.98 -1.16 12.18
N ILE A 78 -14.26 -0.18 13.04
CA ILE A 78 -13.30 0.79 13.59
C ILE A 78 -13.32 0.68 15.11
N GLN A 79 -12.18 0.47 15.74
CA GLN A 79 -12.00 0.43 17.18
C GLN A 79 -11.14 1.59 17.64
N VAL A 80 -11.65 2.41 18.56
CA VAL A 80 -10.97 3.56 19.15
C VAL A 80 -10.45 3.17 20.52
N ASN A 81 -9.12 3.12 20.68
CA ASN A 81 -8.41 2.72 21.89
C ASN A 81 -7.81 3.96 22.57
N PRO A 82 -8.31 4.37 23.75
CA PRO A 82 -7.66 5.43 24.52
C PRO A 82 -6.34 4.94 25.10
N THR A 83 -5.45 5.88 25.41
CA THR A 83 -4.25 5.62 26.22
C THR A 83 -4.66 5.22 27.63
N SER A 84 -3.89 4.30 28.26
CA SER A 84 -4.14 3.82 29.62
C SER A 84 -4.29 4.98 30.62
N GLY A 85 -5.39 5.00 31.36
CA GLY A 85 -5.70 6.04 32.33
C GLY A 85 -6.37 7.29 31.74
N ASP A 86 -6.68 7.33 30.44
CA ASP A 86 -7.31 8.49 29.78
C ASP A 86 -8.59 8.16 29.00
N PHE A 87 -9.24 9.20 28.47
CA PHE A 87 -10.46 9.14 27.66
C PHE A 87 -10.15 9.10 26.16
N ILE A 88 -11.06 8.54 25.36
CA ILE A 88 -11.02 8.70 23.89
C ILE A 88 -11.25 10.17 23.47
N PRO A 89 -10.79 10.58 22.28
CA PRO A 89 -11.07 11.89 21.70
C PRO A 89 -12.58 12.15 21.52
N GLY A 90 -12.99 13.40 21.69
CA GLY A 90 -14.34 13.90 21.41
C GLY A 90 -14.31 15.37 21.02
N GLU A 91 -15.30 16.17 21.42
CA GLU A 91 -15.49 17.52 20.89
C GLU A 91 -14.27 18.46 21.00
N PHE A 92 -13.61 18.54 22.15
CA PHE A 92 -12.49 19.49 22.28
C PHE A 92 -11.30 19.05 21.41
N GLU A 93 -11.07 17.74 21.31
CA GLU A 93 -10.07 17.15 20.43
C GLU A 93 -10.43 17.34 18.94
N GLU A 94 -11.71 17.21 18.57
CA GLU A 94 -12.23 17.51 17.23
C GLU A 94 -11.95 18.97 16.84
N ARG A 95 -12.24 19.93 17.73
CA ARG A 95 -11.97 21.37 17.46
C ARG A 95 -10.47 21.67 17.36
N VAL A 96 -9.64 21.02 18.19
CA VAL A 96 -8.18 21.12 18.07
C VAL A 96 -7.70 20.53 16.74
N PHE A 97 -8.22 19.37 16.33
CA PHE A 97 -7.85 18.74 15.06
C PHE A 97 -8.27 19.55 13.83
N ILE A 98 -9.47 20.16 13.82
CA ILE A 98 -9.89 21.07 12.74
C ILE A 98 -8.95 22.29 12.63
N ALA A 99 -8.53 22.86 13.76
CA ALA A 99 -7.54 23.94 13.76
C ALA A 99 -6.15 23.48 13.28
N ILE A 100 -5.73 22.26 13.63
CA ILE A 100 -4.48 21.64 13.13
C ILE A 100 -4.53 21.41 11.62
N LEU A 101 -5.65 20.93 11.05
CA LEU A 101 -5.80 20.78 9.60
C LEU A 101 -5.77 22.13 8.86
N LYS A 102 -6.35 23.19 9.45
CA LYS A 102 -6.23 24.55 8.91
C LYS A 102 -4.77 25.01 8.92
N ILE A 103 -4.05 24.82 10.03
CA ILE A 103 -2.63 25.14 10.12
C ILE A 103 -1.83 24.32 9.10
N MET A 104 -2.09 23.02 8.93
CA MET A 104 -1.44 22.17 7.92
C MET A 104 -1.58 22.75 6.50
N ARG A 105 -2.80 23.15 6.10
CA ARG A 105 -3.04 23.87 4.83
C ARG A 105 -2.23 25.16 4.74
N ASP A 106 -2.30 25.99 5.78
CA ASP A 106 -1.60 27.28 5.85
C ASP A 106 -0.06 27.10 5.90
N LYS A 107 0.45 25.89 6.24
CA LYS A 107 1.84 25.41 6.12
C LYS A 107 2.04 24.52 4.86
N LYS A 108 1.38 24.86 3.75
CA LYS A 108 1.53 24.22 2.42
C LYS A 108 1.21 22.70 2.37
N TYR A 109 0.32 22.21 3.22
CA TYR A 109 -0.05 20.80 3.33
C TYR A 109 1.14 19.85 3.57
N ASN A 110 2.23 20.28 4.22
CA ASN A 110 3.30 19.35 4.62
C ASN A 110 2.78 18.29 5.61
N ASN A 111 3.27 17.06 5.53
CA ASN A 111 2.96 16.00 6.49
C ASN A 111 3.49 16.34 7.89
N GLU A 112 4.68 16.92 7.95
CA GLU A 112 5.31 17.46 9.15
C GLU A 112 5.32 19.00 9.15
N PHE A 113 4.90 19.62 10.25
CA PHE A 113 4.95 21.07 10.41
C PHE A 113 5.06 21.53 11.86
N TYR A 114 5.66 22.71 12.06
CA TYR A 114 5.82 23.33 13.38
C TYR A 114 4.69 24.32 13.67
N THR A 115 4.18 24.27 14.91
CA THR A 115 3.14 25.16 15.42
C THR A 115 3.35 25.49 16.91
N ARG A 116 2.48 26.32 17.48
CA ARG A 116 2.50 26.74 18.89
C ARG A 116 1.10 26.66 19.51
N PRO A 117 0.97 26.44 20.84
CA PRO A 117 -0.35 26.42 21.49
C PRO A 117 -1.20 27.68 21.27
N SER A 118 -0.56 28.85 21.06
CA SER A 118 -1.25 30.11 20.72
C SER A 118 -1.79 30.15 19.29
N GLU A 119 -1.09 29.54 18.32
CA GLU A 119 -1.50 29.48 16.90
C GLU A 119 -2.69 28.53 16.73
N ILE A 120 -2.71 27.40 17.45
CA ILE A 120 -3.87 26.50 17.54
C ILE A 120 -5.06 27.25 18.14
N LEU A 121 -4.89 27.94 19.28
CA LEU A 121 -5.98 28.66 19.94
C LEU A 121 -6.51 29.85 19.13
N TYR A 122 -5.65 30.56 18.41
CA TYR A 122 -6.04 31.57 17.43
C TYR A 122 -6.93 30.97 16.34
N ASN A 123 -6.48 29.87 15.72
CA ASN A 123 -7.23 29.21 14.64
C ASN A 123 -8.53 28.52 15.11
N MET A 124 -8.65 28.19 16.40
CA MET A 124 -9.89 27.74 17.05
C MET A 124 -10.91 28.85 17.34
N GLY A 125 -10.57 30.13 17.08
CA GLY A 125 -11.41 31.30 17.37
C GLY A 125 -11.41 31.74 18.84
N ILE A 126 -10.43 31.30 19.65
CA ILE A 126 -10.37 31.65 21.08
C ILE A 126 -9.79 33.06 21.27
N PRO A 127 -10.39 33.93 22.10
CA PRO A 127 -9.80 35.23 22.45
C PRO A 127 -8.46 35.09 23.18
N GLN A 128 -7.49 35.93 22.85
CA GLN A 128 -6.13 35.90 23.43
C GLN A 128 -6.12 36.03 24.95
N THR A 129 -7.06 36.80 25.52
CA THR A 129 -7.30 36.93 26.97
C THR A 129 -7.56 35.59 27.67
N SER A 130 -8.10 34.60 26.95
CA SER A 130 -8.45 33.28 27.49
C SER A 130 -7.30 32.27 27.42
N TYR A 131 -6.26 32.49 26.60
CA TYR A 131 -5.25 31.47 26.24
C TYR A 131 -4.62 30.76 27.44
N LYS A 132 -4.31 31.50 28.52
CA LYS A 132 -3.70 30.96 29.74
C LYS A 132 -4.53 29.85 30.39
N SER A 133 -5.86 29.89 30.27
CA SER A 133 -6.77 28.84 30.81
C SER A 133 -6.95 27.64 29.88
N PHE A 134 -6.51 27.76 28.61
CA PHE A 134 -6.63 26.72 27.60
C PHE A 134 -5.32 25.99 27.31
N TYR A 135 -4.13 26.56 27.56
CA TYR A 135 -2.85 25.89 27.24
C TYR A 135 -2.77 24.44 27.78
N LYS A 136 -3.07 24.20 29.06
CA LYS A 136 -3.10 22.83 29.63
C LYS A 136 -4.13 21.92 28.94
N LYS A 137 -5.25 22.47 28.45
CA LYS A 137 -6.24 21.70 27.67
C LYS A 137 -5.70 21.34 26.29
N ILE A 138 -4.98 22.25 25.63
CA ILE A 138 -4.32 22.01 24.34
C ILE A 138 -3.26 20.92 24.47
N THR A 139 -2.37 20.98 25.47
CA THR A 139 -1.36 19.93 25.70
C THR A 139 -2.01 18.55 25.88
N LEU A 140 -3.05 18.46 26.72
CA LEU A 140 -3.80 17.21 26.94
C LEU A 140 -4.56 16.73 25.69
N ALA A 141 -5.11 17.65 24.89
CA ALA A 141 -5.80 17.29 23.64
C ALA A 141 -4.83 16.79 22.57
N LEU A 142 -3.65 17.41 22.43
CA LEU A 142 -2.58 16.98 21.53
C LEU A 142 -2.05 15.59 21.93
N GLN A 143 -1.77 15.38 23.23
CA GLN A 143 -1.38 14.08 23.76
C GLN A 143 -2.44 13.01 23.45
N ARG A 144 -3.71 13.30 23.74
CA ARG A 144 -4.83 12.39 23.46
C ARG A 144 -5.02 12.10 21.97
N LEU A 145 -4.91 13.10 21.10
CA LEU A 145 -4.96 12.94 19.63
C LEU A 145 -3.83 12.03 19.12
N SER A 146 -2.66 12.12 19.73
CA SER A 146 -1.47 11.39 19.28
C SER A 146 -1.34 9.98 19.86
N GLN A 147 -1.78 9.79 21.12
CA GLN A 147 -1.65 8.53 21.86
C GLN A 147 -2.91 7.65 21.80
N THR A 148 -3.98 8.09 21.14
CA THR A 148 -5.15 7.25 20.82
C THR A 148 -4.85 6.38 19.60
N SER A 149 -5.04 5.07 19.75
CA SER A 149 -4.92 4.10 18.66
C SER A 149 -6.28 3.88 18.00
N TYR A 150 -6.27 3.77 16.67
CA TYR A 150 -7.41 3.45 15.83
C TYR A 150 -7.11 2.16 15.08
N THR A 151 -7.83 1.09 15.40
CA THR A 151 -7.77 -0.16 14.64
C THR A 151 -8.92 -0.21 13.64
N PHE A 152 -8.57 -0.19 12.36
CA PHE A 152 -9.47 -0.40 11.24
C PHE A 152 -9.37 -1.86 10.82
N LYS A 153 -10.48 -2.58 10.67
CA LYS A 153 -10.56 -3.82 9.90
C LYS A 153 -11.57 -3.62 8.78
N ASN A 154 -11.15 -3.82 7.54
CA ASN A 154 -12.01 -3.83 6.35
C ASN A 154 -12.94 -2.61 6.28
N SER A 155 -12.41 -1.44 6.65
CA SER A 155 -13.18 -0.21 6.88
C SER A 155 -12.44 1.07 6.48
N LEU A 156 -11.10 1.06 6.44
CA LEU A 156 -10.27 2.20 6.05
C LEU A 156 -10.23 2.33 4.53
N TYR A 157 -10.71 3.45 3.99
CA TYR A 157 -10.64 3.77 2.57
C TYR A 157 -9.28 4.38 2.24
N SER A 158 -8.75 4.04 1.07
CA SER A 158 -7.53 4.62 0.48
C SER A 158 -7.87 5.33 -0.82
N ASN A 159 -7.70 6.66 -0.87
CA ASN A 159 -7.80 7.43 -2.11
C ASN A 159 -6.81 6.94 -3.18
N LYS A 160 -5.62 6.44 -2.77
CA LYS A 160 -4.60 5.91 -3.69
C LYS A 160 -5.10 4.65 -4.42
N MET A 161 -5.85 3.80 -3.71
CA MET A 161 -6.44 2.57 -4.27
C MET A 161 -7.90 2.75 -4.74
N LYS A 162 -8.52 3.91 -4.45
CA LYS A 162 -9.94 4.25 -4.73
C LYS A 162 -10.94 3.23 -4.16
N GLY A 163 -10.64 2.67 -2.99
CA GLY A 163 -11.41 1.61 -2.35
C GLY A 163 -11.07 1.40 -0.89
N ILE A 164 -11.78 0.47 -0.23
CA ILE A 164 -11.51 0.04 1.15
C ILE A 164 -10.31 -0.92 1.16
N ILE A 165 -9.41 -0.76 2.12
CA ILE A 165 -8.30 -1.68 2.37
C ILE A 165 -8.85 -2.91 3.10
N ASP A 166 -8.69 -4.08 2.48
CA ASP A 166 -9.03 -5.40 3.02
C ASP A 166 -7.91 -5.92 3.94
N ASP A 167 -7.66 -5.19 5.02
CA ASP A 167 -6.64 -5.50 6.04
C ASP A 167 -7.02 -4.92 7.42
N LYS A 168 -6.29 -5.35 8.46
CA LYS A 168 -6.42 -4.88 9.84
C LYS A 168 -5.30 -3.89 10.22
N ILE A 169 -5.47 -2.64 9.81
CA ILE A 169 -4.53 -1.53 10.10
C ILE A 169 -4.74 -0.99 11.52
N ASN A 170 -3.66 -0.81 12.28
CA ASN A 170 -3.65 -0.09 13.56
C ASN A 170 -2.73 1.13 13.48
N THR A 171 -3.26 2.33 13.72
CA THR A 171 -2.53 3.59 13.56
C THR A 171 -3.10 4.68 14.47
N ASN A 172 -2.39 5.80 14.66
CA ASN A 172 -2.91 7.02 15.28
C ASN A 172 -3.25 8.07 14.21
N ILE A 173 -3.88 9.18 14.60
CA ILE A 173 -4.19 10.27 13.66
C ILE A 173 -2.94 11.11 13.32
N MET A 174 -2.06 11.29 14.31
CA MET A 174 -0.91 12.18 14.25
C MET A 174 0.13 11.84 15.32
N ASN A 175 1.40 12.18 15.07
CA ASN A 175 2.46 12.22 16.07
C ASN A 175 2.75 13.67 16.50
N ILE A 176 3.30 13.84 17.71
CA ILE A 176 3.76 15.14 18.22
C ILE A 176 5.16 15.03 18.85
N ARG A 177 6.00 16.04 18.60
CA ARG A 177 7.21 16.34 19.39
C ARG A 177 7.02 17.71 20.02
N ILE A 178 6.96 17.76 21.35
CA ILE A 178 7.00 19.04 22.09
C ILE A 178 8.47 19.37 22.30
N ILE A 179 8.91 20.48 21.74
CA ILE A 179 10.29 20.94 21.71
C ILE A 179 10.38 22.16 22.63
N THR A 180 11.37 22.18 23.52
CA THR A 180 11.78 23.38 24.24
C THR A 180 13.08 23.93 23.65
N LEU A 181 13.39 25.20 23.93
CA LEU A 181 14.63 25.85 23.47
C LEU A 181 15.91 25.04 23.75
N ASN A 182 15.92 24.23 24.82
CA ASN A 182 17.08 23.42 25.22
C ASN A 182 17.13 22.05 24.51
N GLN A 183 16.13 21.72 23.69
CA GLN A 183 15.95 20.44 22.99
C GLN A 183 15.79 20.60 21.47
N ALA A 184 15.87 21.85 20.99
CA ALA A 184 15.74 22.20 19.59
C ALA A 184 17.02 21.86 18.81
N GLU A 185 16.86 21.24 17.65
CA GLU A 185 17.93 21.03 16.68
C GLU A 185 18.27 22.31 15.91
N LYS A 186 19.36 22.31 15.12
CA LYS A 186 19.95 23.54 14.54
C LYS A 186 18.99 24.32 13.64
N ASP A 187 18.15 23.59 12.93
CA ASP A 187 17.01 24.04 12.14
C ASP A 187 15.85 24.47 13.04
N GLU A 188 15.44 23.64 13.99
CA GLU A 188 14.33 23.92 14.92
C GLU A 188 14.53 25.21 15.75
N MET A 189 15.78 25.66 15.93
CA MET A 189 16.12 26.93 16.58
C MET A 189 15.49 28.17 15.92
N GLU A 190 15.15 28.14 14.62
CA GLU A 190 14.46 29.26 13.97
C GLU A 190 13.11 29.57 14.63
N TYR A 191 12.42 28.53 15.11
CA TYR A 191 11.13 28.67 15.79
C TYR A 191 11.23 29.27 17.19
N PHE A 192 12.43 29.61 17.68
CA PHE A 192 12.68 30.23 18.99
C PHE A 192 13.35 31.61 18.93
N GLN A 193 13.40 32.27 17.75
CA GLN A 193 13.96 33.64 17.61
C GLN A 193 13.38 34.65 18.62
N ASP A 194 12.06 34.62 18.85
CA ASP A 194 11.46 35.27 20.03
C ASP A 194 11.72 34.42 21.29
N LYS A 195 12.64 34.90 22.15
CA LYS A 195 13.01 34.26 23.43
C LYS A 195 11.87 34.13 24.45
N ARG A 196 10.69 34.71 24.19
CA ARG A 196 9.47 34.46 24.97
C ARG A 196 8.82 33.11 24.63
N THR A 197 9.20 32.50 23.50
CA THR A 197 8.80 31.17 23.07
C THR A 197 9.41 30.13 24.00
N LYS A 198 8.57 29.41 24.75
CA LYS A 198 9.02 28.34 25.65
C LYS A 198 8.97 26.95 25.00
N GLU A 199 7.94 26.75 24.19
CA GLU A 199 7.56 25.46 23.61
C GLU A 199 7.13 25.69 22.15
N VAL A 200 7.60 24.80 21.28
CA VAL A 200 7.16 24.63 19.88
C VAL A 200 6.69 23.19 19.74
N ILE A 201 5.69 22.95 18.91
CA ILE A 201 5.13 21.62 18.67
C ILE A 201 5.38 21.27 17.22
N LYS A 202 6.20 20.24 16.95
CA LYS A 202 6.18 19.56 15.65
C LYS A 202 4.98 18.61 15.64
N ILE A 203 4.17 18.69 14.61
CA ILE A 203 3.04 17.79 14.33
C ILE A 203 3.37 17.03 13.06
N SER A 204 3.16 15.71 13.07
CA SER A 204 3.34 14.84 11.90
C SER A 204 2.04 14.07 11.67
N ILE A 205 1.33 14.29 10.57
CA ILE A 205 0.07 13.58 10.28
C ILE A 205 0.39 12.18 9.74
N SER A 206 -0.18 11.15 10.36
CA SER A 206 0.13 9.75 10.03
C SER A 206 -0.30 9.41 8.60
N ASN A 207 0.55 8.73 7.82
CA ASN A 207 0.46 8.62 6.36
C ASN A 207 -0.93 8.18 5.85
N TYR A 208 -1.58 7.23 6.51
CA TYR A 208 -2.95 6.79 6.18
C TYR A 208 -4.01 7.91 6.23
N PHE A 209 -3.84 8.91 7.09
CA PHE A 209 -4.69 10.10 7.13
C PHE A 209 -4.18 11.18 6.16
N TYR A 210 -2.87 11.39 6.10
CA TYR A 210 -2.22 12.38 5.24
C TYR A 210 -2.58 12.18 3.76
N ASP A 211 -2.28 11.01 3.18
CA ASP A 211 -2.63 10.63 1.81
C ASP A 211 -4.12 10.82 1.52
N ASN A 212 -4.96 10.47 2.50
CA ASN A 212 -6.41 10.57 2.36
C ASN A 212 -6.94 12.00 2.40
N ILE A 213 -6.15 12.97 2.87
CA ILE A 213 -6.42 14.41 2.78
C ILE A 213 -5.85 14.95 1.46
N ILE A 214 -4.54 14.79 1.21
CA ILE A 214 -3.87 15.44 0.07
C ILE A 214 -4.25 14.85 -1.29
N ARG A 215 -4.58 13.55 -1.41
CA ARG A 215 -5.06 12.97 -2.69
C ARG A 215 -6.47 13.43 -3.09
N LYS A 216 -7.24 13.97 -2.15
CA LYS A 216 -8.45 14.77 -2.48
C LYS A 216 -8.03 16.18 -2.89
N GLY A 217 -7.09 16.78 -2.15
CA GLY A 217 -6.51 18.07 -2.51
C GLY A 217 -7.50 19.22 -2.35
N TYR A 218 -8.45 19.07 -1.42
CA TYR A 218 -9.31 20.12 -0.91
C TYR A 218 -10.01 19.66 0.37
N LEU A 219 -10.02 20.50 1.40
CA LEU A 219 -10.84 20.37 2.60
C LEU A 219 -12.20 21.04 2.31
N VAL A 220 -13.16 20.27 1.80
CA VAL A 220 -14.49 20.71 1.27
C VAL A 220 -15.27 21.72 2.16
N TYR A 221 -14.96 21.80 3.44
CA TYR A 221 -15.71 22.55 4.44
C TYR A 221 -14.83 23.60 5.11
N ASP A 222 -15.28 24.86 5.12
CA ASP A 222 -14.56 25.91 5.83
C ASP A 222 -14.38 25.57 7.32
N SER A 223 -13.13 25.65 7.75
CA SER A 223 -12.69 25.40 9.11
C SER A 223 -13.36 26.32 10.14
N GLN A 224 -13.55 27.61 9.82
CA GLN A 224 -14.09 28.58 10.77
C GLN A 224 -15.59 28.35 10.97
N LEU A 225 -16.33 28.08 9.90
CA LEU A 225 -17.74 27.69 9.93
C LEU A 225 -17.98 26.46 10.82
N LEU A 226 -17.14 25.42 10.72
CA LEU A 226 -17.23 24.24 11.57
C LEU A 226 -16.87 24.53 13.05
N LEU A 227 -15.91 25.42 13.29
CA LEU A 227 -15.50 25.84 14.64
C LEU A 227 -16.51 26.78 15.31
N ASN A 228 -17.29 27.54 14.53
CA ASN A 228 -18.36 28.42 14.99
C ASN A 228 -19.65 27.67 15.38
N MET A 229 -19.80 26.39 14.99
CA MET A 229 -20.91 25.56 15.47
C MET A 229 -20.71 25.15 16.94
N ASP A 230 -21.73 25.38 17.78
CA ASP A 230 -21.66 25.06 19.22
C ASP A 230 -21.62 23.55 19.54
N SER A 231 -22.01 22.72 18.58
CA SER A 231 -22.27 21.30 18.81
C SER A 231 -21.51 20.42 17.83
N PRO A 232 -20.90 19.32 18.30
CA PRO A 232 -20.18 18.37 17.45
C PRO A 232 -21.18 17.48 16.67
N ILE A 233 -22.45 17.49 17.07
CA ILE A 233 -23.57 16.89 16.32
C ILE A 233 -23.96 17.82 15.15
N THR A 234 -23.97 19.14 15.36
CA THR A 234 -24.26 20.13 14.29
C THR A 234 -23.18 20.10 13.21
N ARG A 235 -21.89 20.03 13.59
CA ARG A 235 -20.77 19.80 12.65
C ARG A 235 -20.99 18.55 11.79
N ALA A 236 -21.18 17.40 12.43
CA ALA A 236 -21.35 16.13 11.74
C ALA A 236 -22.60 16.11 10.84
N LEU A 237 -23.71 16.68 11.31
CA LEU A 237 -24.95 16.79 10.54
C LEU A 237 -24.77 17.68 9.29
N TYR A 238 -24.13 18.85 9.42
CA TYR A 238 -23.86 19.75 8.29
C TYR A 238 -23.05 19.08 7.18
N MET A 239 -21.96 18.38 7.55
CA MET A 239 -21.11 17.68 6.60
C MET A 239 -21.83 16.47 5.96
N LEU A 240 -22.54 15.67 6.76
CA LEU A 240 -23.27 14.51 6.28
C LEU A 240 -24.41 14.90 5.32
N VAL A 241 -25.20 15.93 5.67
CA VAL A 241 -26.33 16.41 4.85
C VAL A 241 -25.83 17.04 3.54
N ASN A 242 -24.74 17.82 3.56
CA ASN A 242 -24.15 18.37 2.33
C ASN A 242 -23.48 17.31 1.44
N LYS A 243 -23.03 16.18 2.00
CA LYS A 243 -22.63 15.01 1.21
C LYS A 243 -23.86 14.33 0.59
N LEU A 244 -24.84 13.92 1.40
CA LEU A 244 -26.02 13.15 0.97
C LEU A 244 -26.91 13.87 -0.05
N ARG A 245 -27.13 15.19 0.09
CA ARG A 245 -27.95 15.95 -0.86
C ARG A 245 -27.25 16.17 -2.21
N PHE A 246 -25.92 16.02 -2.27
CA PHE A 246 -25.06 16.55 -3.33
C PHE A 246 -25.38 18.04 -3.62
N ASN A 247 -26.07 18.36 -4.72
CA ASN A 247 -26.50 19.72 -5.09
C ASN A 247 -28.04 19.86 -5.09
N LYS A 248 -28.79 18.86 -4.59
CA LYS A 248 -30.26 18.90 -4.54
C LYS A 248 -30.75 19.96 -3.54
N PHE A 249 -31.88 20.57 -3.87
CA PHE A 249 -32.63 21.54 -3.05
C PHE A 249 -33.52 20.90 -1.98
N HIS A 250 -33.65 19.57 -2.00
CA HIS A 250 -34.39 18.79 -1.01
C HIS A 250 -33.65 17.49 -0.69
N LEU A 251 -33.60 17.13 0.60
CA LEU A 251 -33.13 15.83 1.10
C LEU A 251 -34.10 15.33 2.16
N ARG A 252 -34.65 14.12 1.98
CA ARG A 252 -35.46 13.40 2.97
C ARG A 252 -34.71 12.15 3.41
N VAL A 253 -34.52 11.97 4.72
CA VAL A 253 -33.74 10.87 5.31
C VAL A 253 -34.32 10.40 6.64
N LEU A 254 -34.17 9.11 6.93
CA LEU A 254 -34.49 8.53 8.24
C LEU A 254 -33.58 9.12 9.33
N ALA A 255 -34.18 9.61 10.42
CA ALA A 255 -33.46 10.12 11.58
C ALA A 255 -32.55 9.04 12.21
N LEU A 256 -32.95 7.76 12.12
CA LEU A 256 -32.13 6.63 12.58
C LEU A 256 -30.86 6.43 11.74
N SER A 257 -30.91 6.64 10.42
CA SER A 257 -29.73 6.58 9.54
C SER A 257 -28.75 7.72 9.85
N LEU A 258 -29.27 8.94 10.12
CA LEU A 258 -28.46 10.05 10.65
C LEU A 258 -27.87 9.77 12.04
N ILE A 259 -28.64 9.18 12.96
CA ILE A 259 -28.20 8.82 14.32
C ILE A 259 -27.03 7.83 14.28
N LYS A 260 -27.11 6.79 13.45
CA LYS A 260 -26.03 5.81 13.26
C LYS A 260 -24.80 6.44 12.59
N LYS A 261 -24.99 7.26 11.54
CA LYS A 261 -23.87 7.94 10.84
C LYS A 261 -23.26 9.11 11.65
N ILE A 262 -23.89 9.60 12.71
CA ILE A 262 -23.35 10.62 13.67
C ILE A 262 -22.99 9.96 15.04
N PRO A 263 -22.56 8.68 15.04
CA PRO A 263 -22.47 7.74 16.18
C PRO A 263 -23.23 8.07 17.49
N LEU A 264 -24.48 8.50 17.40
CA LEU A 264 -25.34 8.81 18.56
C LEU A 264 -25.82 7.52 19.26
N SER A 265 -26.75 7.62 20.20
CA SER A 265 -27.34 6.46 20.90
C SER A 265 -28.73 6.18 20.32
N ASP A 266 -28.91 4.99 19.78
CA ASP A 266 -30.08 4.52 19.04
C ASP A 266 -30.98 3.56 19.84
N ASP A 267 -30.59 3.20 21.07
CA ASP A 267 -31.38 2.36 21.97
C ASP A 267 -32.81 2.89 22.13
N ALA A 268 -33.79 1.99 22.27
CA ALA A 268 -35.21 2.38 22.41
C ALA A 268 -35.49 3.38 23.56
N LYS A 269 -34.64 3.41 24.60
CA LYS A 269 -34.73 4.32 25.76
C LYS A 269 -34.06 5.69 25.54
N SER A 270 -33.30 5.87 24.46
CA SER A 270 -32.49 7.06 24.17
C SER A 270 -32.74 7.67 22.79
N LEU A 271 -33.26 6.89 21.83
CA LEU A 271 -33.62 7.31 20.47
C LEU A 271 -34.39 8.65 20.42
N GLY A 272 -35.41 8.82 21.28
CA GLY A 272 -36.17 10.08 21.36
C GLY A 272 -35.38 11.28 21.89
N ARG A 273 -34.27 11.07 22.61
CA ARG A 273 -33.31 12.13 22.99
C ARG A 273 -32.35 12.43 21.83
N SER A 274 -31.89 11.40 21.11
CA SER A 274 -31.03 11.55 19.94
C SER A 274 -31.74 12.27 18.78
N ILE A 275 -33.02 11.97 18.54
CA ILE A 275 -33.88 12.72 17.61
C ILE A 275 -33.96 14.20 18.05
N LYS A 276 -34.24 14.49 19.33
CA LYS A 276 -34.24 15.87 19.86
C LYS A 276 -32.90 16.60 19.74
N SER A 277 -31.78 15.86 19.77
CA SER A 277 -30.44 16.41 19.53
C SER A 277 -30.22 16.75 18.05
N LEU A 278 -30.75 15.95 17.12
CA LEU A 278 -30.81 16.32 15.70
C LEU A 278 -31.75 17.52 15.49
N GLU A 279 -32.94 17.57 16.12
CA GLU A 279 -33.87 18.71 16.06
C GLU A 279 -33.25 20.02 16.54
N LYS A 280 -32.40 19.99 17.59
CA LYS A 280 -31.61 21.17 18.00
C LYS A 280 -30.57 21.52 16.93
N SER A 281 -29.88 20.53 16.38
CA SER A 281 -28.84 20.73 15.37
C SER A 281 -29.41 21.32 14.07
N CYS A 282 -30.57 20.86 13.60
CA CYS A 282 -31.24 21.39 12.41
C CYS A 282 -31.66 22.86 12.61
N ARG A 283 -32.15 23.24 13.79
CA ARG A 283 -32.44 24.64 14.12
C ARG A 283 -31.18 25.50 14.06
N GLN A 284 -30.06 25.05 14.64
CA GLN A 284 -28.80 25.78 14.53
C GLN A 284 -28.34 25.93 13.07
N LEU A 285 -28.53 24.93 12.20
CA LEU A 285 -28.21 25.07 10.78
C LEU A 285 -29.12 26.09 10.06
N LYS A 286 -30.39 26.21 10.45
CA LYS A 286 -31.30 27.24 9.93
C LYS A 286 -30.95 28.64 10.47
N GLU A 287 -30.64 28.73 11.75
CA GLU A 287 -30.18 29.96 12.44
C GLU A 287 -28.85 30.49 11.87
N MET A 288 -28.02 29.61 11.28
CA MET A 288 -26.77 29.96 10.58
C MET A 288 -26.93 30.15 9.05
N ASP A 289 -28.16 30.11 8.51
CA ASP A 289 -28.48 30.17 7.06
C ASP A 289 -27.73 29.10 6.21
N LEU A 290 -27.56 27.91 6.77
CA LEU A 290 -26.92 26.75 6.11
C LEU A 290 -27.95 25.75 5.54
N ILE A 291 -29.23 25.91 5.91
CA ILE A 291 -30.41 25.30 5.32
C ILE A 291 -31.53 26.34 5.28
N SER A 292 -32.40 26.30 4.27
CA SER A 292 -33.60 27.14 4.21
C SER A 292 -34.60 26.78 5.31
N ASP A 293 -34.89 25.47 5.45
CA ASP A 293 -35.76 24.95 6.48
C ASP A 293 -35.57 23.44 6.71
N PHE A 294 -36.26 22.89 7.71
CA PHE A 294 -36.38 21.44 7.92
C PHE A 294 -37.75 21.04 8.49
N ASN A 295 -38.26 19.87 8.08
CA ASN A 295 -39.43 19.23 8.69
C ASN A 295 -39.01 17.96 9.45
N VAL A 296 -39.78 17.58 10.47
CA VAL A 296 -39.57 16.32 11.21
C VAL A 296 -40.84 15.50 11.20
N ILE A 297 -40.85 14.47 10.37
CA ILE A 297 -42.02 13.64 10.06
C ILE A 297 -42.04 12.44 11.00
N LYS A 298 -43.02 12.40 11.91
CA LYS A 298 -43.17 11.35 12.94
C LYS A 298 -44.35 10.45 12.61
N GLN A 299 -44.17 9.58 11.62
CA GLN A 299 -45.17 8.58 11.23
C GLN A 299 -44.96 7.29 12.03
N GLY A 300 -45.89 6.95 12.91
CA GLY A 300 -45.86 5.68 13.66
C GLY A 300 -44.78 5.62 14.73
N LYS A 301 -43.85 4.66 14.63
CA LYS A 301 -42.82 4.40 15.65
C LYS A 301 -41.67 5.41 15.54
N LEU A 302 -40.99 5.72 16.64
CA LEU A 302 -39.84 6.65 16.64
C LEU A 302 -38.72 6.26 15.64
N VAL A 303 -38.54 4.96 15.38
CA VAL A 303 -37.56 4.46 14.38
C VAL A 303 -37.91 4.83 12.93
N GLN A 304 -39.19 5.15 12.65
CA GLN A 304 -39.70 5.62 11.36
C GLN A 304 -39.73 7.16 11.27
N THR A 305 -39.10 7.87 12.22
CA THR A 305 -39.00 9.33 12.14
C THR A 305 -38.08 9.72 10.97
N GLU A 306 -38.58 10.55 10.06
CA GLU A 306 -37.81 11.14 8.97
C GLU A 306 -37.54 12.63 9.23
N ILE A 307 -36.48 13.15 8.63
CA ILE A 307 -36.18 14.58 8.57
C ILE A 307 -36.07 14.98 7.10
N GLU A 308 -36.80 16.02 6.71
CA GLU A 308 -36.66 16.70 5.42
C GLU A 308 -35.83 17.96 5.62
N PHE A 309 -34.92 18.26 4.69
CA PHE A 309 -34.09 19.45 4.66
C PHE A 309 -34.31 20.18 3.32
N PHE A 310 -34.47 21.49 3.38
CA PHE A 310 -34.73 22.36 2.23
C PHE A 310 -33.58 23.34 2.02
N PHE A 311 -33.24 23.62 0.77
CA PHE A 311 -32.12 24.49 0.39
C PHE A 311 -32.46 25.35 -0.84
N GLU A 312 -32.20 26.65 -0.76
CA GLU A 312 -32.09 27.55 -1.92
C GLU A 312 -30.74 27.40 -2.65
N GLU A 313 -30.66 28.00 -3.84
CA GLU A 313 -29.47 28.13 -4.69
C GLU A 313 -28.24 28.70 -3.96
N LYS A 314 -28.43 29.65 -3.03
CA LYS A 314 -27.35 30.23 -2.20
C LYS A 314 -26.50 29.16 -1.49
N HIS A 315 -27.11 28.08 -1.01
CA HIS A 315 -26.39 26.98 -0.34
C HIS A 315 -25.56 26.14 -1.31
N ASN A 316 -25.92 26.11 -2.59
CA ASN A 316 -25.09 25.51 -3.64
C ASN A 316 -23.96 26.47 -4.03
N ALA A 317 -24.21 27.78 -4.13
CA ALA A 317 -23.17 28.78 -4.40
C ALA A 317 -22.10 28.81 -3.30
N ILE A 318 -22.50 28.85 -2.02
CA ILE A 318 -21.58 28.78 -0.86
C ILE A 318 -20.74 27.49 -0.90
N LYS A 319 -21.37 26.33 -1.12
CA LYS A 319 -20.69 25.04 -1.24
C LYS A 319 -19.71 25.00 -2.43
N GLN A 320 -20.07 25.63 -3.55
CA GLN A 320 -19.19 25.72 -4.72
C GLN A 320 -18.01 26.67 -4.47
N SER A 321 -18.20 27.81 -3.79
CA SER A 321 -17.12 28.70 -3.38
C SER A 321 -16.10 27.92 -2.55
N PHE A 322 -16.48 27.36 -1.40
CA PHE A 322 -15.54 26.62 -0.54
C PHE A 322 -14.80 25.49 -1.26
N PHE A 323 -15.46 24.81 -2.21
CA PHE A 323 -14.83 23.81 -3.06
C PHE A 323 -13.79 24.40 -4.02
N TYR A 324 -14.15 25.46 -4.78
CA TYR A 324 -13.23 26.09 -5.72
C TYR A 324 -12.11 26.87 -5.03
N ASP A 325 -12.37 27.51 -3.90
CA ASP A 325 -11.40 28.29 -3.14
C ASP A 325 -10.27 27.39 -2.61
N ASP A 326 -10.58 26.29 -1.91
CA ASP A 326 -9.56 25.37 -1.37
C ASP A 326 -8.92 24.51 -2.49
N LYS A 327 -9.66 24.14 -3.54
CA LYS A 327 -9.11 23.47 -4.73
C LYS A 327 -8.13 24.35 -5.48
N ASN A 328 -8.47 25.61 -5.75
CA ASN A 328 -7.57 26.53 -6.47
C ASN A 328 -6.31 26.82 -5.64
N HIS A 329 -6.45 26.92 -4.31
CA HIS A 329 -5.30 27.02 -3.39
C HIS A 329 -4.37 25.79 -3.51
N PHE A 330 -4.93 24.58 -3.52
CA PHE A 330 -4.13 23.34 -3.69
C PHE A 330 -3.56 23.17 -5.10
N ASP A 331 -4.29 23.55 -6.15
CA ASP A 331 -3.84 23.47 -7.54
C ASP A 331 -2.67 24.42 -7.81
N ASN A 332 -2.73 25.66 -7.32
CA ASN A 332 -1.61 26.62 -7.37
C ASN A 332 -0.38 26.13 -6.58
N LEU A 333 -0.62 25.41 -5.48
CA LEU A 333 0.44 24.83 -4.66
C LEU A 333 1.17 23.69 -5.36
N LEU A 334 0.47 22.81 -6.10
CA LEU A 334 1.12 21.79 -6.94
C LEU A 334 2.04 22.42 -7.99
N ILE A 335 1.57 23.45 -8.70
CA ILE A 335 2.37 24.21 -9.69
C ILE A 335 3.64 24.79 -9.04
N THR A 336 3.55 25.28 -7.81
CA THR A 336 4.72 25.82 -7.08
C THR A 336 5.81 24.77 -6.83
N TYR A 337 5.50 23.47 -6.86
CA TYR A 337 6.47 22.39 -6.68
C TYR A 337 7.11 21.89 -7.98
N THR A 338 6.58 22.19 -9.18
CA THR A 338 7.31 21.93 -10.44
C THR A 338 8.42 22.92 -10.69
N ASP A 339 8.21 24.18 -10.31
CA ASP A 339 9.11 25.29 -10.64
C ASP A 339 10.40 25.27 -9.79
N LYS A 340 10.47 24.40 -8.77
CA LYS A 340 11.68 24.06 -7.99
C LYS A 340 12.52 22.93 -8.63
N GLY A 341 12.13 22.41 -9.79
CA GLY A 341 12.70 21.20 -10.41
C GLY A 341 14.08 21.32 -11.04
N GLU A 342 14.98 22.17 -10.51
CA GLU A 342 16.38 22.25 -10.92
C GLU A 342 17.31 21.56 -9.90
N GLU A 343 18.52 21.21 -10.34
CA GLU A 343 19.28 20.07 -9.80
C GLU A 343 19.79 20.24 -8.35
N GLY A 344 19.44 19.28 -7.48
CA GLY A 344 20.25 18.94 -6.28
C GLY A 344 19.66 19.22 -4.90
N GLU A 345 18.45 19.80 -4.76
CA GLU A 345 17.82 19.98 -3.44
C GLU A 345 17.36 18.65 -2.80
N ILE A 346 17.39 18.58 -1.47
CA ILE A 346 16.86 17.44 -0.71
C ILE A 346 15.34 17.61 -0.57
N ILE A 347 14.60 16.87 -1.41
CA ILE A 347 13.13 16.83 -1.45
C ILE A 347 12.59 16.14 -0.19
N THR A 348 11.50 16.65 0.41
CA THR A 348 10.86 16.00 1.58
C THR A 348 9.77 14.99 1.17
N GLU A 349 9.46 14.02 2.04
CA GLU A 349 8.39 13.01 1.83
C GLU A 349 7.03 13.64 1.43
N SER A 350 6.72 14.83 1.98
CA SER A 350 5.55 15.61 1.59
C SER A 350 5.59 16.07 0.14
N GLU A 351 6.74 16.58 -0.32
CA GLU A 351 6.96 17.07 -1.68
C GLU A 351 6.95 15.91 -2.69
N GLU A 352 7.60 14.78 -2.38
CA GLU A 352 7.53 13.55 -3.21
C GLU A 352 6.08 13.11 -3.44
N THR A 353 5.26 13.13 -2.38
CA THR A 353 3.85 12.71 -2.45
C THR A 353 2.99 13.70 -3.24
N LEU A 354 3.27 15.00 -3.15
CA LEU A 354 2.60 16.02 -3.97
C LEU A 354 2.98 15.90 -5.45
N ILE A 355 4.24 15.59 -5.76
CA ILE A 355 4.73 15.29 -7.11
C ILE A 355 4.07 14.03 -7.68
N GLU A 356 3.85 12.99 -6.86
CA GLU A 356 3.07 11.81 -7.27
C GLU A 356 1.62 12.17 -7.61
N ILE A 357 0.96 12.98 -6.77
CA ILE A 357 -0.42 13.45 -6.98
C ILE A 357 -0.56 14.28 -8.25
N GLN A 358 0.42 15.12 -8.58
CA GLN A 358 0.42 15.84 -9.86
C GLN A 358 0.49 14.88 -11.04
N LYS A 359 1.38 13.89 -11.00
CA LYS A 359 1.49 12.86 -12.06
C LYS A 359 0.19 12.05 -12.21
N GLU A 360 -0.47 11.70 -11.08
CA GLU A 360 -1.79 11.07 -11.08
C GLU A 360 -2.87 11.95 -11.75
N ARG A 361 -2.89 13.25 -11.44
CA ARG A 361 -3.83 14.24 -12.01
C ARG A 361 -3.58 14.50 -13.51
N GLU A 362 -2.32 14.66 -13.90
CA GLU A 362 -1.94 14.83 -15.30
C GLU A 362 -2.27 13.60 -16.15
N ASN A 363 -2.10 12.39 -15.61
CA ASN A 363 -2.47 11.15 -16.28
C ASN A 363 -3.96 11.13 -16.65
N VAL A 364 -4.86 11.57 -15.76
CA VAL A 364 -6.31 11.62 -16.05
C VAL A 364 -6.78 12.89 -16.76
N THR A 365 -5.88 13.81 -17.12
CA THR A 365 -6.23 15.09 -17.77
C THR A 365 -6.08 15.01 -19.30
N PRO A 366 -7.19 15.02 -20.08
CA PRO A 366 -7.14 14.94 -21.54
C PRO A 366 -6.80 16.31 -22.17
N THR A 367 -5.54 16.51 -22.51
CA THR A 367 -5.10 17.62 -23.39
C THR A 367 -5.24 17.22 -24.86
N GLU A 368 -5.28 18.20 -25.77
CA GLU A 368 -5.38 17.93 -27.22
C GLU A 368 -4.16 17.15 -27.74
N ASN A 369 -2.96 17.44 -27.22
CA ASN A 369 -1.75 16.66 -27.50
C ASN A 369 -1.90 15.19 -27.09
N LYS A 370 -2.39 14.92 -25.86
CA LYS A 370 -2.61 13.55 -25.35
C LYS A 370 -3.68 12.79 -26.14
N ILE A 371 -4.75 13.48 -26.58
CA ILE A 371 -5.77 12.89 -27.46
C ILE A 371 -5.17 12.57 -28.83
N SER A 372 -4.37 13.48 -29.40
CA SER A 372 -3.75 13.32 -30.72
C SER A 372 -2.72 12.18 -30.74
N GLU A 373 -1.87 12.09 -29.73
CA GLU A 373 -0.85 11.02 -29.61
C GLU A 373 -1.50 9.63 -29.59
N ILE A 374 -2.55 9.43 -28.79
CA ILE A 374 -3.31 8.17 -28.78
C ILE A 374 -4.04 7.95 -30.11
N PHE A 375 -4.61 9.01 -30.70
CA PHE A 375 -5.30 8.93 -31.99
C PHE A 375 -4.35 8.58 -33.14
N GLU A 376 -3.08 8.98 -33.08
CA GLU A 376 -2.03 8.61 -34.04
C GLU A 376 -1.59 7.15 -33.92
N ILE A 377 -1.51 6.62 -32.70
CA ILE A 377 -1.14 5.22 -32.41
C ILE A 377 -2.21 4.23 -32.90
N LEU A 378 -3.50 4.61 -32.87
CA LEU A 378 -4.61 3.73 -33.26
C LEU A 378 -4.56 3.28 -34.74
N PRO A 379 -5.14 2.10 -35.08
CA PRO A 379 -5.20 1.60 -36.45
C PRO A 379 -5.78 2.64 -37.44
N PRO A 380 -5.39 2.65 -38.74
CA PRO A 380 -5.84 3.66 -39.70
C PRO A 380 -7.37 3.85 -39.77
N ARG A 381 -8.14 2.75 -39.74
CA ARG A 381 -9.62 2.75 -39.70
C ARG A 381 -10.23 3.43 -38.47
N ALA A 382 -9.46 3.63 -37.39
CA ALA A 382 -9.89 4.42 -36.24
C ALA A 382 -9.91 5.93 -36.55
N LYS A 383 -9.01 6.38 -37.44
CA LYS A 383 -8.82 7.79 -37.80
C LYS A 383 -9.96 8.32 -38.70
N GLU A 384 -10.66 7.41 -39.38
CA GLU A 384 -11.92 7.67 -40.11
C GLU A 384 -13.10 7.99 -39.17
N LEU A 385 -13.05 7.61 -37.89
CA LEU A 385 -14.17 7.69 -36.96
C LEU A 385 -14.21 9.04 -36.22
N LYS A 386 -15.08 9.96 -36.67
CA LYS A 386 -15.33 11.27 -36.04
C LYS A 386 -15.62 11.21 -34.52
N THR A 387 -16.16 10.11 -34.01
CA THR A 387 -16.45 9.92 -32.57
C THR A 387 -15.24 9.43 -31.75
N MET A 388 -14.13 9.07 -32.39
CA MET A 388 -12.98 8.46 -31.69
C MET A 388 -12.22 9.45 -30.80
N PRO A 389 -11.93 10.71 -31.19
CA PRO A 389 -11.30 11.69 -30.29
C PRO A 389 -12.09 11.94 -28.99
N GLY A 390 -13.43 11.98 -29.07
CA GLY A 390 -14.28 12.04 -27.88
C GLY A 390 -14.20 10.78 -27.01
N THR A 391 -14.14 9.61 -27.65
CA THR A 391 -13.96 8.33 -26.93
C THR A 391 -12.62 8.24 -26.22
N ILE A 392 -11.54 8.77 -26.84
CA ILE A 392 -10.22 8.90 -26.23
C ILE A 392 -10.25 9.88 -25.06
N LYS A 393 -10.88 11.05 -25.23
CA LYS A 393 -11.04 12.08 -24.19
C LYS A 393 -11.69 11.53 -22.92
N ASP A 394 -12.76 10.75 -23.07
CA ASP A 394 -13.47 10.15 -21.93
C ASP A 394 -12.73 8.91 -21.38
N ALA A 395 -12.06 8.13 -22.22
CA ALA A 395 -11.17 7.06 -21.75
C ALA A 395 -10.01 7.59 -20.89
N ILE A 396 -9.34 8.68 -21.29
CA ILE A 396 -8.26 9.31 -20.50
C ILE A 396 -8.76 9.71 -19.10
N ARG A 397 -9.96 10.30 -19.02
CA ARG A 397 -10.59 10.69 -17.74
C ARG A 397 -10.87 9.52 -16.81
N GLN A 398 -11.24 8.37 -17.37
CA GLN A 398 -11.67 7.19 -16.61
C GLN A 398 -10.51 6.24 -16.25
N TYR A 399 -9.58 6.01 -17.17
CA TYR A 399 -8.52 5.00 -17.06
C TYR A 399 -7.10 5.59 -16.99
N GLY A 400 -6.92 6.86 -17.33
CA GLY A 400 -5.61 7.52 -17.41
C GLY A 400 -4.92 7.34 -18.76
N PHE A 401 -4.32 8.43 -19.24
CA PHE A 401 -3.57 8.53 -20.50
C PHE A 401 -2.62 7.36 -20.76
N GLU A 402 -1.78 6.98 -19.80
CA GLU A 402 -0.82 5.89 -19.95
C GLU A 402 -1.49 4.56 -20.31
N TYR A 403 -2.53 4.18 -19.55
CA TYR A 403 -3.28 2.93 -19.77
C TYR A 403 -4.03 2.95 -21.11
N VAL A 404 -4.58 4.11 -21.49
CA VAL A 404 -5.31 4.30 -22.75
C VAL A 404 -4.35 4.28 -23.96
N LYS A 405 -3.15 4.84 -23.81
CA LYS A 405 -2.07 4.78 -24.80
C LYS A 405 -1.58 3.35 -25.04
N TYR A 406 -1.24 2.62 -23.99
CA TYR A 406 -0.86 1.21 -24.14
C TYR A 406 -2.00 0.34 -24.68
N THR A 407 -3.26 0.66 -24.38
CA THR A 407 -4.41 -0.02 -24.98
C THR A 407 -4.57 0.29 -26.47
N ALA A 408 -4.24 1.52 -26.91
CA ALA A 408 -4.15 1.86 -28.32
C ALA A 408 -2.98 1.13 -29.03
N GLU A 409 -1.82 1.00 -28.38
CA GLU A 409 -0.68 0.21 -28.89
C GLU A 409 -0.98 -1.30 -28.99
N TYR A 410 -1.76 -1.84 -28.05
CA TYR A 410 -2.30 -3.19 -28.12
C TYR A 410 -3.29 -3.35 -29.28
N LEU A 411 -4.17 -2.37 -29.49
CA LEU A 411 -5.10 -2.38 -30.63
C LEU A 411 -4.40 -2.25 -31.99
N SER A 412 -3.31 -1.47 -32.09
CA SER A 412 -2.59 -1.27 -33.36
C SER A 412 -1.92 -2.55 -33.88
N LYS A 413 -1.56 -3.45 -32.97
CA LYS A 413 -0.98 -4.78 -33.27
C LYS A 413 -2.06 -5.84 -33.60
N ASN A 414 -3.34 -5.57 -33.37
CA ASN A 414 -4.44 -6.53 -33.51
C ASN A 414 -5.35 -6.25 -34.72
N LYS A 415 -5.81 -7.31 -35.41
CA LYS A 415 -6.70 -7.20 -36.60
C LYS A 415 -8.17 -7.02 -36.19
N VAL A 416 -8.51 -5.81 -35.74
CA VAL A 416 -9.84 -5.47 -35.22
C VAL A 416 -10.79 -4.92 -36.31
N THR A 417 -12.04 -5.38 -36.31
CA THR A 417 -13.11 -4.88 -37.21
C THR A 417 -13.90 -3.72 -36.59
N LYS A 418 -14.53 -3.91 -35.42
CA LYS A 418 -15.33 -2.91 -34.71
C LYS A 418 -14.50 -2.09 -33.72
N ILE A 419 -13.50 -1.35 -34.23
CA ILE A 419 -12.42 -0.72 -33.44
C ILE A 419 -12.91 0.03 -32.20
N ARG A 420 -13.87 0.96 -32.33
CA ARG A 420 -14.36 1.76 -31.18
C ARG A 420 -14.95 0.89 -30.05
N SER A 421 -15.71 -0.14 -30.40
CA SER A 421 -16.32 -1.05 -29.41
C SER A 421 -15.29 -1.96 -28.76
N TYR A 422 -14.30 -2.42 -29.53
CA TYR A 422 -13.23 -3.28 -29.04
C TYR A 422 -12.24 -2.50 -28.16
N PHE A 423 -11.98 -1.23 -28.46
CA PHE A 423 -11.18 -0.33 -27.62
C PHE A 423 -11.80 -0.15 -26.24
N ILE A 424 -13.11 0.13 -26.19
CA ILE A 424 -13.86 0.24 -24.93
C ILE A 424 -13.80 -1.07 -24.15
N GLN A 425 -14.06 -2.22 -24.80
CA GLN A 425 -13.98 -3.53 -24.13
C GLN A 425 -12.57 -3.90 -23.66
N ALA A 426 -11.52 -3.50 -24.38
CA ALA A 426 -10.14 -3.71 -23.97
C ALA A 426 -9.77 -2.89 -22.72
N LEU A 427 -10.31 -1.68 -22.60
CA LEU A 427 -10.19 -0.83 -21.41
C LEU A 427 -11.02 -1.36 -20.22
N GLU A 428 -12.23 -1.87 -20.48
CA GLU A 428 -13.13 -2.41 -19.45
C GLU A 428 -12.68 -3.76 -18.88
N LYS A 429 -11.95 -4.58 -19.67
CA LYS A 429 -11.64 -5.98 -19.36
C LYS A 429 -10.15 -6.30 -19.24
N GLY A 430 -9.29 -5.30 -19.12
CA GLY A 430 -7.85 -5.50 -18.87
C GLY A 430 -7.07 -6.18 -20.00
N TRP A 431 -7.60 -6.26 -21.22
CA TRP A 431 -6.99 -7.05 -22.31
C TRP A 431 -5.59 -6.60 -22.72
N ALA A 432 -5.24 -5.35 -22.44
CA ALA A 432 -3.92 -4.79 -22.68
C ALA A 432 -2.94 -4.91 -21.50
N GLU A 433 -3.32 -5.50 -20.36
CA GLU A 433 -2.48 -5.47 -19.13
C GLU A 433 -1.25 -6.37 -19.21
N GLN A 434 -1.39 -7.58 -19.76
CA GLN A 434 -0.24 -8.46 -20.04
C GLN A 434 0.73 -7.80 -21.04
N PHE A 435 0.18 -7.09 -22.03
CA PHE A 435 0.95 -6.31 -22.99
C PHE A 435 1.68 -5.12 -22.32
N MET A 436 1.02 -4.42 -21.41
CA MET A 436 1.61 -3.34 -20.61
C MET A 436 2.77 -3.83 -19.74
N ALA A 437 2.65 -4.98 -19.09
CA ALA A 437 3.74 -5.55 -18.30
C ALA A 437 4.98 -5.82 -19.18
N ILE A 438 4.78 -6.48 -20.32
CA ILE A 438 5.85 -6.84 -21.27
C ILE A 438 6.54 -5.58 -21.86
N GLU A 439 5.78 -4.57 -22.30
CA GLU A 439 6.38 -3.34 -22.84
C GLU A 439 6.98 -2.45 -21.75
N LYS A 440 6.43 -2.43 -20.52
CA LYS A 440 7.04 -1.72 -19.39
C LYS A 440 8.39 -2.33 -19.00
N ASP A 441 8.52 -3.66 -18.93
CA ASP A 441 9.81 -4.29 -18.60
C ASP A 441 10.85 -4.16 -19.72
N LYS A 442 10.44 -4.15 -21.00
CA LYS A 442 11.33 -3.73 -22.10
C LYS A 442 11.77 -2.28 -21.94
N SER A 443 10.86 -1.38 -21.56
CA SER A 443 11.17 0.04 -21.36
C SER A 443 12.10 0.29 -20.17
N LYS A 444 11.96 -0.46 -19.08
CA LYS A 444 12.88 -0.47 -17.93
C LYS A 444 14.28 -0.89 -18.37
N LYS A 445 14.42 -2.08 -18.97
CA LYS A 445 15.71 -2.60 -19.47
C LYS A 445 16.38 -1.65 -20.46
N LYS A 446 15.60 -0.98 -21.31
CA LYS A 446 16.10 0.05 -22.25
C LYS A 446 16.51 1.35 -21.54
N LYS A 447 15.78 1.79 -20.50
CA LYS A 447 16.17 2.93 -19.65
C LYS A 447 17.42 2.62 -18.83
N GLU A 448 17.51 1.44 -18.23
CA GLU A 448 18.68 0.94 -17.49
C GLU A 448 19.93 0.93 -18.39
N GLN A 449 19.82 0.43 -19.62
CA GLN A 449 20.90 0.54 -20.63
C GLN A 449 21.22 2.00 -21.00
N LEU A 450 20.23 2.88 -21.14
CA LEU A 450 20.47 4.31 -21.40
C LEU A 450 21.14 5.02 -20.22
N THR A 451 20.80 4.69 -18.97
CA THR A 451 21.49 5.21 -17.78
C THR A 451 22.91 4.66 -17.64
N LEU A 452 23.15 3.39 -17.97
CA LEU A 452 24.51 2.83 -18.06
C LEU A 452 25.34 3.59 -19.11
N ASN A 453 24.83 3.71 -20.33
CA ASN A 453 25.52 4.39 -21.43
C ASN A 453 25.80 5.88 -21.12
N THR A 454 24.87 6.59 -20.46
CA THR A 454 25.07 8.01 -20.09
C THR A 454 26.02 8.16 -18.90
N MET A 455 25.99 7.26 -17.91
CA MET A 455 27.01 7.22 -16.85
C MET A 455 28.39 6.84 -17.38
N GLU A 456 28.49 6.02 -18.43
CA GLU A 456 29.76 5.70 -19.11
C GLU A 456 30.28 6.89 -19.92
N MET A 457 29.41 7.66 -20.59
CA MET A 457 29.81 8.91 -21.26
C MET A 457 30.28 9.97 -20.25
N GLN A 458 29.49 10.25 -19.20
CA GLN A 458 29.85 11.24 -18.18
C GLN A 458 31.13 10.89 -17.40
N LYS A 459 31.49 9.61 -17.30
CA LYS A 459 32.75 9.13 -16.70
C LYS A 459 33.99 9.34 -17.57
N ASN A 460 33.85 9.70 -18.85
CA ASN A 460 34.98 10.07 -19.69
C ASN A 460 35.35 11.55 -19.55
N ASP A 461 34.37 12.43 -19.31
CA ASP A 461 34.59 13.89 -19.24
C ASP A 461 34.88 14.39 -17.81
N ASN A 462 34.21 13.86 -16.78
CA ASN A 462 34.36 14.31 -15.39
C ASN A 462 35.47 13.58 -14.63
N ASN A 463 36.70 13.69 -15.11
CA ASN A 463 37.87 13.08 -14.46
C ASN A 463 38.54 14.02 -13.44
N ILE A 464 37.81 14.44 -12.40
CA ILE A 464 38.33 15.14 -11.20
C ILE A 464 37.41 14.86 -9.99
N LEU A 465 38.03 14.46 -8.87
CA LEU A 465 37.47 14.37 -7.50
C LEU A 465 36.14 13.64 -7.28
N ASN A 466 36.22 12.37 -6.88
CA ASN A 466 35.99 12.01 -5.47
C ASN A 466 36.53 10.60 -5.14
N ILE A 467 36.78 10.33 -3.86
CA ILE A 467 37.53 9.15 -3.39
C ILE A 467 36.59 8.14 -2.75
N ASP A 468 36.50 6.93 -3.33
CA ASP A 468 35.89 5.76 -2.69
C ASP A 468 36.46 4.44 -3.28
N ASN A 469 37.32 3.76 -2.49
CA ASN A 469 37.76 2.34 -2.46
C ASN A 469 37.81 1.45 -3.75
N SER A 470 37.71 2.02 -4.94
CA SER A 470 37.61 1.31 -6.22
C SER A 470 38.81 1.54 -7.14
N SER A 471 39.59 2.60 -6.87
CA SER A 471 40.84 2.94 -7.59
C SER A 471 41.90 1.85 -7.44
N GLU A 472 42.27 1.49 -6.21
CA GLU A 472 43.33 0.51 -5.91
C GLU A 472 43.07 -0.86 -6.56
N VAL A 473 41.82 -1.34 -6.52
CA VAL A 473 41.41 -2.60 -7.16
C VAL A 473 41.51 -2.50 -8.68
N LYS A 474 41.15 -1.36 -9.27
CA LYS A 474 41.23 -1.11 -10.72
C LYS A 474 42.68 -0.97 -11.20
N GLU A 475 43.53 -0.32 -10.42
CA GLU A 475 44.98 -0.23 -10.66
C GLU A 475 45.65 -1.60 -10.56
N ARG A 476 45.36 -2.39 -9.51
CA ARG A 476 45.91 -3.75 -9.35
C ARG A 476 45.47 -4.70 -10.47
N LYS A 477 44.19 -4.67 -10.86
CA LYS A 477 43.70 -5.40 -12.06
C LYS A 477 44.42 -4.99 -13.35
N ASN A 478 44.68 -3.70 -13.55
CA ASN A 478 45.42 -3.21 -14.71
C ASN A 478 46.91 -3.61 -14.67
N LYS A 479 47.56 -3.60 -13.50
CA LYS A 479 48.96 -4.02 -13.33
C LYS A 479 49.16 -5.49 -13.70
N LEU A 480 48.36 -6.39 -13.12
CA LEU A 480 48.39 -7.83 -13.43
C LEU A 480 48.16 -8.12 -14.93
N TYR A 481 47.32 -7.31 -15.59
CA TYR A 481 47.06 -7.46 -17.02
C TYR A 481 48.17 -6.91 -17.93
N ASN A 482 48.88 -5.87 -17.49
CA ASN A 482 50.09 -5.41 -18.17
C ASN A 482 51.24 -6.42 -18.02
N GLU A 483 51.34 -7.07 -16.86
CA GLU A 483 52.27 -8.18 -16.62
C GLU A 483 51.94 -9.38 -17.53
N TYR A 484 50.67 -9.78 -17.61
CA TYR A 484 50.20 -10.77 -18.60
C TYR A 484 50.57 -10.42 -20.05
N LYS A 485 50.43 -9.14 -20.46
CA LYS A 485 50.84 -8.67 -21.80
C LYS A 485 52.36 -8.72 -22.05
N SER A 486 53.17 -8.92 -21.01
CA SER A 486 54.63 -9.06 -21.12
C SER A 486 55.13 -10.52 -21.09
N LEU A 487 54.23 -11.49 -20.91
CA LEU A 487 54.54 -12.93 -21.02
C LEU A 487 54.72 -13.35 -22.49
N SER A 488 55.29 -14.54 -22.72
CA SER A 488 55.40 -15.11 -24.07
C SER A 488 54.02 -15.43 -24.67
N GLU A 489 53.94 -15.53 -26.00
CA GLU A 489 52.67 -15.80 -26.69
C GLU A 489 52.06 -17.15 -26.27
N GLU A 490 52.88 -18.19 -26.06
CA GLU A 490 52.44 -19.51 -25.56
C GLU A 490 51.81 -19.43 -24.17
N GLU A 491 52.39 -18.63 -23.26
CA GLU A 491 51.84 -18.40 -21.92
C GLU A 491 50.55 -17.57 -21.97
N GLN A 492 50.50 -16.55 -22.85
CA GLN A 492 49.32 -15.72 -23.05
C GLN A 492 48.14 -16.52 -23.65
N GLU A 493 48.39 -17.47 -24.54
CA GLU A 493 47.39 -18.42 -25.05
C GLU A 493 46.94 -19.40 -23.97
N LYS A 494 47.88 -19.97 -23.18
CA LYS A 494 47.55 -20.89 -22.09
C LYS A 494 46.62 -20.23 -21.06
N ILE A 495 46.97 -19.03 -20.59
CA ILE A 495 46.13 -18.25 -19.66
C ILE A 495 44.81 -17.85 -20.33
N THR A 496 44.81 -17.47 -21.62
CA THR A 496 43.55 -17.21 -22.37
C THR A 496 42.61 -18.42 -22.32
N LYS A 497 43.16 -19.63 -22.44
CA LYS A 497 42.39 -20.88 -22.43
C LYS A 497 41.87 -21.23 -21.04
N GLU A 498 42.69 -21.07 -20.00
CA GLU A 498 42.26 -21.23 -18.60
C GLU A 498 41.10 -20.27 -18.26
N VAL A 499 41.18 -19.01 -18.71
CA VAL A 499 40.12 -17.98 -18.56
C VAL A 499 38.87 -18.31 -19.38
N PHE A 500 39.01 -18.94 -20.56
CA PHE A 500 37.89 -19.39 -21.37
C PHE A 500 37.14 -20.55 -20.71
N ASP A 501 37.87 -21.55 -20.21
CA ASP A 501 37.28 -22.71 -19.55
C ASP A 501 36.60 -22.33 -18.22
N ASP A 502 37.12 -21.33 -17.49
CA ASP A 502 36.46 -20.73 -16.32
C ASP A 502 35.18 -19.97 -16.69
N TYR A 503 35.23 -19.11 -17.73
CA TYR A 503 34.06 -18.40 -18.25
C TYR A 503 32.92 -19.34 -18.68
N ILE A 504 33.25 -20.47 -19.33
CA ILE A 504 32.25 -21.47 -19.72
C ILE A 504 31.66 -22.20 -18.51
N LYS A 505 32.48 -22.57 -17.51
CA LYS A 505 31.97 -23.12 -16.22
C LYS A 505 31.03 -22.15 -15.52
N MET A 506 31.39 -20.87 -15.41
CA MET A 506 30.53 -19.83 -14.81
C MET A 506 29.23 -19.59 -15.60
N SER A 507 29.21 -19.90 -16.89
CA SER A 507 27.98 -19.83 -17.72
C SER A 507 27.03 -21.02 -17.52
N GLY A 508 27.40 -22.04 -16.73
CA GLY A 508 26.57 -23.21 -16.44
C GLY A 508 26.40 -24.18 -17.62
N GLN A 509 27.26 -24.11 -18.64
CA GLN A 509 27.20 -24.99 -19.81
C GLN A 509 28.48 -25.84 -19.95
N VAL A 510 28.32 -27.08 -20.41
CA VAL A 510 29.42 -28.06 -20.55
C VAL A 510 30.24 -27.85 -21.83
N VAL A 511 29.66 -27.25 -22.88
CA VAL A 511 30.31 -27.05 -24.18
C VAL A 511 29.97 -25.67 -24.74
N ALA A 512 30.99 -24.94 -25.20
CA ALA A 512 30.87 -23.56 -25.64
C ALA A 512 30.19 -23.40 -27.01
N ASN A 513 29.05 -22.71 -27.05
CA ASN A 513 28.31 -22.41 -28.27
C ASN A 513 28.93 -21.21 -29.06
N PRO A 514 28.57 -21.00 -30.34
CA PRO A 514 29.16 -19.93 -31.17
C PRO A 514 28.93 -18.52 -30.62
N VAL A 515 27.79 -18.27 -29.97
CA VAL A 515 27.44 -16.97 -29.39
C VAL A 515 28.30 -16.67 -28.16
N GLN A 516 28.53 -17.67 -27.29
CA GLN A 516 29.47 -17.57 -26.17
C GLN A 516 30.91 -17.31 -26.64
N LYS A 517 31.36 -17.98 -27.70
CA LYS A 517 32.69 -17.71 -28.30
C LYS A 517 32.79 -16.27 -28.81
N MET A 518 31.74 -15.74 -29.44
CA MET A 518 31.69 -14.34 -29.87
C MET A 518 31.60 -13.34 -28.70
N ALA A 519 30.90 -13.69 -27.62
CA ALA A 519 30.80 -12.87 -26.40
C ALA A 519 32.13 -12.83 -25.65
N PHE A 520 32.81 -13.97 -25.48
CA PHE A 520 34.12 -14.06 -24.87
C PHE A 520 35.15 -13.18 -25.58
N GLN A 521 35.22 -13.24 -26.92
CA GLN A 521 36.16 -12.40 -27.67
C GLN A 521 35.91 -10.89 -27.49
N ARG A 522 34.66 -10.47 -27.28
CA ARG A 522 34.33 -9.06 -26.92
C ARG A 522 34.67 -8.70 -25.48
N ALA A 523 34.65 -9.66 -24.56
CA ALA A 523 34.90 -9.46 -23.13
C ALA A 523 36.33 -9.83 -22.67
N LYS A 524 37.18 -10.33 -23.57
CA LYS A 524 38.45 -11.02 -23.29
C LYS A 524 39.35 -10.26 -22.31
N GLU A 525 39.62 -8.98 -22.55
CA GLU A 525 40.47 -8.16 -21.67
C GLU A 525 39.92 -8.06 -20.23
N THR A 526 38.60 -7.89 -20.08
CA THR A 526 37.96 -7.77 -18.77
C THR A 526 37.98 -9.10 -18.03
N LEU A 527 37.67 -10.21 -18.71
CA LEU A 527 37.68 -11.54 -18.11
C LEU A 527 39.08 -11.95 -17.63
N ILE A 528 40.13 -11.65 -18.40
CA ILE A 528 41.52 -11.91 -17.99
C ILE A 528 41.89 -11.06 -16.75
N LYS A 529 41.53 -9.77 -16.73
CA LYS A 529 41.73 -8.88 -15.56
C LYS A 529 41.06 -9.40 -14.29
N GLU A 530 39.86 -9.96 -14.41
CA GLU A 530 39.11 -10.52 -13.28
C GLU A 530 39.72 -11.84 -12.78
N TYR A 531 40.08 -12.73 -13.71
CA TYR A 531 40.64 -14.05 -13.41
C TYR A 531 42.02 -13.95 -12.73
N LEU A 532 42.93 -13.15 -13.29
CA LEU A 532 44.26 -12.93 -12.70
C LEU A 532 44.18 -12.32 -11.29
N TYR A 533 43.22 -11.41 -11.06
CA TYR A 533 43.02 -10.79 -9.75
C TYR A 533 42.44 -11.76 -8.72
N LYS A 534 41.53 -12.67 -9.11
CA LYS A 534 41.07 -13.76 -8.22
C LYS A 534 42.24 -14.65 -7.81
N ARG A 535 43.06 -15.06 -8.79
CA ARG A 535 44.22 -15.93 -8.58
C ARG A 535 45.29 -15.31 -7.68
N ASP A 536 45.69 -14.06 -7.91
CA ASP A 536 46.58 -13.27 -7.03
C ASP A 536 46.04 -13.22 -5.59
N ALA A 537 44.73 -12.98 -5.42
CA ALA A 537 44.08 -12.96 -4.11
C ALA A 537 43.91 -14.35 -3.44
N GLU A 538 44.17 -15.45 -4.14
CA GLU A 538 44.14 -16.82 -3.61
C GLU A 538 45.56 -17.33 -3.29
N GLU A 539 46.54 -17.10 -4.17
CA GLU A 539 47.96 -17.40 -3.93
C GLU A 539 48.49 -16.64 -2.68
N ILE A 540 48.05 -15.40 -2.45
CA ILE A 540 48.34 -14.64 -1.22
C ILE A 540 47.78 -15.32 0.04
N LYS A 541 46.57 -15.89 -0.03
CA LYS A 541 45.93 -16.55 1.12
C LYS A 541 46.64 -17.85 1.48
N GLU A 542 47.03 -18.67 0.50
CA GLU A 542 47.81 -19.88 0.78
C GLU A 542 49.20 -19.56 1.33
N THR A 543 49.87 -18.54 0.79
CA THR A 543 51.15 -18.06 1.31
C THR A 543 51.06 -17.65 2.79
N SER A 544 50.00 -16.92 3.17
CA SER A 544 49.77 -16.54 4.58
C SER A 544 49.51 -17.74 5.51
N LYS A 545 48.80 -18.79 5.05
CA LYS A 545 48.58 -20.03 5.84
C LYS A 545 49.85 -20.82 6.12
N ASN A 546 50.79 -20.86 5.18
CA ASN A 546 52.05 -21.56 5.37
C ASN A 546 52.97 -20.81 6.34
N LEU A 547 53.01 -19.47 6.28
CA LEU A 547 53.74 -18.62 7.23
C LEU A 547 53.25 -18.70 8.70
N GLU A 548 52.03 -19.22 8.94
CA GLU A 548 51.53 -19.50 10.30
C GLU A 548 51.86 -20.91 10.82
N LYS A 549 52.21 -21.87 9.94
CA LYS A 549 52.68 -23.20 10.37
C LYS A 549 54.07 -23.13 10.97
N ASP A 550 55.01 -22.54 10.24
CA ASP A 550 56.44 -22.47 10.62
C ASP A 550 56.71 -21.65 11.90
N LYS A 551 55.69 -20.98 12.45
CA LYS A 551 55.75 -20.22 13.71
C LYS A 551 55.16 -20.95 14.92
N LYS A 552 54.59 -22.15 14.77
CA LYS A 552 54.00 -22.91 15.91
C LYS A 552 54.94 -23.91 16.56
N ASP A 553 55.99 -24.34 15.87
CA ASP A 553 56.94 -25.33 16.40
C ASP A 553 58.04 -24.71 17.27
N MET A 554 57.65 -24.02 18.36
CA MET A 554 58.53 -23.91 19.53
C MET A 554 57.81 -23.66 20.86
N LYS A 555 58.07 -24.56 21.82
CA LYS A 555 57.79 -24.48 23.27
C LYS A 555 56.33 -24.54 23.72
N GLU A 556 55.93 -25.74 24.09
CA GLU A 556 54.99 -25.96 25.20
C GLU A 556 55.50 -25.32 26.51
N ILE A 557 54.57 -25.04 27.44
CA ILE A 557 54.63 -25.57 28.82
C ILE A 557 53.21 -25.54 29.41
N HIS A 558 52.96 -26.45 30.35
CA HIS A 558 51.62 -26.89 30.77
C HIS A 558 51.17 -26.28 32.13
N MET A 559 50.01 -26.76 32.61
CA MET A 559 49.43 -26.63 33.96
C MET A 559 48.49 -25.41 34.21
N GLY A 560 47.31 -25.60 34.82
CA GLY A 560 46.71 -26.88 35.25
C GLY A 560 45.21 -26.80 35.57
N THR A 561 44.54 -27.93 35.35
CA THR A 561 43.06 -28.12 35.39
C THR A 561 42.61 -28.72 36.73
N LEU A 562 41.31 -28.61 37.03
CA LEU A 562 40.37 -29.60 37.63
C LEU A 562 39.13 -28.82 38.14
N ILE A 563 37.89 -29.32 38.13
CA ILE A 563 37.38 -30.63 38.58
C ILE A 563 36.26 -31.15 37.63
N PHE A 564 36.35 -32.45 37.27
CA PHE A 564 35.33 -33.50 36.96
C PHE A 564 33.87 -33.12 36.57
N GLY A 565 33.15 -33.84 35.70
CA GLY A 565 33.34 -35.21 35.13
C GLY A 565 32.68 -36.32 36.00
N ASP A 566 32.22 -37.49 35.55
CA ASP A 566 32.00 -38.16 34.23
C ASP A 566 30.97 -39.33 34.50
N ASP A 567 30.36 -40.14 33.62
CA ASP A 567 30.33 -40.32 32.15
C ASP A 567 28.86 -40.73 31.74
N PHE A 568 28.38 -41.80 31.08
CA PHE A 568 28.92 -43.01 30.39
C PHE A 568 28.00 -43.44 29.22
N SER A 569 28.57 -44.01 28.15
CA SER A 569 27.93 -44.41 26.88
C SER A 569 26.83 -45.50 26.92
N LYS A 570 26.05 -45.62 25.81
CA LYS A 570 26.12 -46.84 24.96
C LYS A 570 25.58 -46.69 23.51
N ASN A 571 26.42 -47.14 22.58
CA ASN A 571 26.27 -47.55 21.15
C ASN A 571 24.88 -47.52 20.48
N LYS A 572 24.68 -47.00 19.25
CA LYS A 572 25.42 -47.09 17.95
C LYS A 572 25.01 -48.33 17.11
N GLU A 573 24.25 -48.09 16.04
CA GLU A 573 24.23 -48.91 14.82
C GLU A 573 23.80 -48.08 13.59
N VAL A 574 23.84 -48.64 12.37
CA VAL A 574 23.87 -47.90 11.08
C VAL A 574 22.59 -48.09 10.26
N ILE A 575 22.03 -47.00 9.71
CA ILE A 575 21.15 -47.01 8.52
C ILE A 575 21.55 -45.85 7.59
N GLU A 576 21.40 -46.06 6.28
CA GLU A 576 21.93 -45.23 5.19
C GLU A 576 21.18 -43.91 4.95
N GLU A 577 21.82 -43.01 4.20
CA GLU A 577 21.14 -41.92 3.50
C GLU A 577 20.12 -42.50 2.51
N LYS A 578 18.82 -42.20 2.69
CA LYS A 578 17.78 -42.56 1.73
C LYS A 578 17.33 -41.37 0.91
N ASN A 579 17.26 -41.57 -0.41
CA ASN A 579 16.80 -40.59 -1.38
C ASN A 579 15.34 -40.14 -1.12
N VAL A 580 14.98 -38.99 -1.68
CA VAL A 580 13.64 -38.37 -1.63
C VAL A 580 12.65 -39.07 -2.59
N GLU A 581 12.82 -40.38 -2.80
CA GLU A 581 12.19 -41.17 -3.89
C GLU A 581 11.21 -42.25 -3.39
N ASP A 582 11.11 -42.46 -2.07
CA ASP A 582 10.26 -43.51 -1.44
C ASP A 582 8.95 -42.98 -0.80
N ILE A 583 8.50 -41.76 -1.12
CA ILE A 583 7.16 -41.24 -0.72
C ILE A 583 6.09 -41.46 -1.82
N TYR A 584 6.48 -41.91 -3.02
CA TYR A 584 5.57 -42.19 -4.14
C TYR A 584 5.65 -43.67 -4.58
N LYS A 585 5.16 -44.60 -3.74
CA LYS A 585 5.07 -46.04 -4.08
C LYS A 585 3.73 -46.74 -3.82
N ASP A 586 2.79 -46.12 -3.10
CA ASP A 586 1.45 -46.66 -2.86
C ASP A 586 0.34 -45.82 -3.52
N MET A 587 0.44 -45.64 -4.85
CA MET A 587 -0.71 -45.50 -5.75
C MET A 587 -0.26 -45.87 -7.17
N GLN A 588 -1.05 -46.69 -7.87
CA GLN A 588 -0.72 -47.18 -9.20
C GLN A 588 -0.85 -46.05 -10.24
N ILE A 589 0.25 -45.76 -10.94
CA ILE A 589 0.26 -44.83 -12.08
C ILE A 589 -0.02 -45.65 -13.34
N GLU A 590 -1.22 -45.50 -13.91
CA GLU A 590 -1.52 -45.92 -15.29
C GLU A 590 -1.08 -44.77 -16.23
N ASP A 591 0.08 -44.93 -16.88
CA ASP A 591 0.58 -43.97 -17.88
C ASP A 591 -0.25 -44.03 -19.17
N ILE A 592 -1.05 -43.00 -19.44
CA ILE A 592 -1.83 -42.87 -20.68
C ILE A 592 -1.06 -42.02 -21.70
N THR A 593 -0.34 -42.70 -22.58
CA THR A 593 0.20 -42.12 -23.82
C THR A 593 -0.90 -42.00 -24.88
N PHE A 594 -0.80 -40.98 -25.74
CA PHE A 594 -1.65 -40.83 -26.92
C PHE A 594 -0.80 -40.92 -28.18
N VAL A 595 -1.25 -41.71 -29.16
CA VAL A 595 -0.67 -41.84 -30.49
C VAL A 595 -1.79 -41.60 -31.50
N ASP A 596 -1.45 -41.03 -32.66
CA ASP A 596 -2.41 -40.79 -33.76
C ASP A 596 -2.95 -42.10 -34.36
N GLU A 597 -4.06 -41.99 -35.09
CA GLU A 597 -4.91 -43.10 -35.52
C GLU A 597 -4.19 -44.15 -36.41
N ILE A 598 -4.30 -45.44 -36.04
CA ILE A 598 -4.56 -46.61 -36.93
C ILE A 598 -4.83 -47.86 -36.05
N GLU A 599 -5.23 -48.97 -36.67
CA GLU A 599 -6.13 -50.01 -36.17
C GLU A 599 -5.55 -51.09 -35.22
N GLU A 600 -6.51 -51.83 -34.61
CA GLU A 600 -6.43 -53.16 -33.99
C GLU A 600 -5.87 -53.38 -32.56
N GLU A 601 -6.19 -54.58 -32.05
CA GLU A 601 -6.42 -54.98 -30.66
C GLU A 601 -5.14 -55.02 -29.80
N ASN A 602 -5.13 -54.53 -28.56
CA ASN A 602 -5.82 -55.23 -27.46
C ASN A 602 -6.14 -54.35 -26.22
N SER A 603 -6.51 -55.00 -25.12
CA SER A 603 -7.05 -54.44 -23.87
C SER A 603 -6.30 -53.27 -23.26
N ASP A 604 -6.95 -52.10 -23.22
CA ASP A 604 -6.86 -51.17 -22.09
C ASP A 604 -8.08 -50.23 -22.02
N LYS A 605 -8.29 -49.53 -20.90
CA LYS A 605 -9.51 -48.73 -20.65
C LYS A 605 -9.56 -47.44 -21.48
N LYS A 606 -10.11 -47.53 -22.70
CA LYS A 606 -10.36 -46.40 -23.60
C LYS A 606 -11.32 -45.35 -23.00
N ILE A 607 -10.77 -44.33 -22.33
CA ILE A 607 -11.51 -43.10 -21.97
C ILE A 607 -11.98 -42.43 -23.27
N LYS A 608 -13.26 -42.08 -23.38
CA LYS A 608 -13.78 -41.44 -24.60
C LYS A 608 -13.50 -39.95 -24.55
N LYS A 609 -13.27 -39.34 -25.71
CA LYS A 609 -13.05 -37.88 -25.85
C LYS A 609 -14.27 -37.04 -25.41
N SER A 610 -15.43 -37.67 -25.20
CA SER A 610 -16.64 -37.11 -24.58
C SER A 610 -16.56 -36.89 -23.07
N ASP A 611 -15.59 -37.53 -22.40
CA ASP A 611 -15.61 -37.68 -20.94
C ASP A 611 -14.72 -36.62 -20.26
N ILE A 612 -13.91 -35.90 -21.04
CA ILE A 612 -13.13 -34.74 -20.61
C ILE A 612 -14.08 -33.53 -20.52
N ILE A 613 -14.25 -32.99 -19.31
CA ILE A 613 -15.08 -31.80 -19.05
C ILE A 613 -14.22 -30.53 -19.08
N TYR A 614 -12.98 -30.64 -18.58
CA TYR A 614 -12.02 -29.54 -18.55
C TYR A 614 -10.62 -30.09 -18.83
N ASP A 615 -9.88 -29.46 -19.74
CA ASP A 615 -8.46 -29.72 -19.94
C ASP A 615 -7.83 -28.39 -20.36
N MET A 616 -7.02 -27.82 -19.46
CA MET A 616 -6.36 -26.54 -19.63
C MET A 616 -4.89 -26.67 -19.31
N LYS A 617 -4.08 -26.03 -20.15
CA LYS A 617 -2.72 -25.62 -19.81
C LYS A 617 -2.54 -24.12 -20.06
N LYS A 618 -2.01 -23.39 -19.08
CA LYS A 618 -1.91 -21.92 -19.12
C LYS A 618 -0.86 -21.42 -18.12
N VAL A 619 -0.17 -20.32 -18.44
CA VAL A 619 0.88 -19.74 -17.59
C VAL A 619 0.27 -18.76 -16.59
N TYR A 620 0.67 -18.87 -15.32
CA TYR A 620 0.22 -18.00 -14.23
C TYR A 620 1.40 -17.49 -13.40
N ASN A 621 1.40 -16.20 -13.09
CA ASN A 621 2.39 -15.55 -12.25
C ASN A 621 2.00 -15.54 -10.76
N GLU A 622 0.71 -15.51 -10.43
CA GLU A 622 0.23 -15.61 -9.03
C GLU A 622 -0.82 -16.70 -8.84
N ILE A 623 -0.74 -17.37 -7.68
CA ILE A 623 -1.58 -18.53 -7.37
C ILE A 623 -3.06 -18.17 -7.22
N SER A 624 -3.37 -16.95 -6.79
CA SER A 624 -4.75 -16.47 -6.68
C SER A 624 -5.46 -16.40 -8.03
N LEU A 625 -4.75 -16.07 -9.13
CA LEU A 625 -5.32 -16.09 -10.49
C LEU A 625 -5.62 -17.52 -10.95
N PHE A 626 -4.75 -18.47 -10.60
CA PHE A 626 -4.99 -19.90 -10.85
C PHE A 626 -6.15 -20.44 -9.99
N GLN A 627 -6.27 -19.99 -8.74
CA GLN A 627 -7.36 -20.37 -7.84
C GLN A 627 -8.74 -19.84 -8.29
N MET A 628 -8.81 -18.64 -8.87
CA MET A 628 -10.05 -18.13 -9.47
C MET A 628 -10.49 -19.00 -10.66
N GLU A 629 -9.60 -19.30 -11.59
CA GLU A 629 -9.96 -20.06 -12.79
C GLU A 629 -10.13 -21.57 -12.51
N LEU A 630 -9.56 -22.06 -11.40
CA LEU A 630 -9.91 -23.35 -10.81
C LEU A 630 -11.30 -23.33 -10.17
N LEU A 631 -11.70 -22.24 -9.50
CA LEU A 631 -13.06 -22.12 -8.94
C LEU A 631 -14.10 -22.11 -10.08
N ASP A 632 -13.89 -21.33 -11.14
CA ASP A 632 -14.74 -21.33 -12.35
C ASP A 632 -14.88 -22.75 -12.94
N ALA A 633 -13.77 -23.53 -12.97
CA ALA A 633 -13.78 -24.91 -13.45
C ALA A 633 -14.58 -25.85 -12.51
N LEU A 634 -14.49 -25.67 -11.19
CA LEU A 634 -15.20 -26.47 -10.18
C LEU A 634 -16.68 -26.10 -10.08
N GLU A 635 -17.08 -24.84 -10.24
CA GLU A 635 -18.49 -24.41 -10.22
C GLU A 635 -19.31 -25.04 -11.37
N SER A 636 -18.65 -25.46 -12.45
CA SER A 636 -19.28 -26.24 -13.53
C SER A 636 -19.76 -27.64 -13.09
N LEU A 637 -19.24 -28.17 -11.98
CA LEU A 637 -19.39 -29.56 -11.53
C LEU A 637 -20.55 -29.73 -10.53
N LYS A 638 -21.76 -29.89 -11.07
CA LYS A 638 -23.04 -29.95 -10.32
C LYS A 638 -23.17 -31.04 -9.23
N THR A 639 -22.20 -31.95 -9.10
CA THR A 639 -22.17 -33.01 -8.08
C THR A 639 -21.09 -32.82 -7.01
N ILE A 640 -20.37 -31.68 -7.00
CA ILE A 640 -19.46 -31.29 -5.93
C ILE A 640 -20.05 -30.09 -5.18
N GLU A 641 -20.33 -30.26 -3.88
CA GLU A 641 -20.84 -29.19 -3.02
C GLU A 641 -19.81 -28.07 -2.82
N GLN A 642 -20.28 -26.82 -2.67
CA GLN A 642 -19.41 -25.63 -2.54
C GLN A 642 -18.32 -25.77 -1.46
N GLU A 643 -18.66 -26.30 -0.29
CA GLU A 643 -17.69 -26.51 0.81
C GLU A 643 -16.57 -27.48 0.41
N THR A 644 -16.82 -28.38 -0.54
CA THR A 644 -15.80 -29.29 -1.11
C THR A 644 -14.99 -28.60 -2.21
N GLN A 645 -15.61 -27.75 -3.03
CA GLN A 645 -14.88 -26.92 -4.01
C GLN A 645 -13.89 -25.98 -3.30
N ASP A 646 -14.35 -25.27 -2.27
CA ASP A 646 -13.52 -24.41 -1.40
C ASP A 646 -12.34 -25.16 -0.79
N LYS A 647 -12.54 -26.42 -0.34
CA LYS A 647 -11.47 -27.27 0.19
C LYS A 647 -10.42 -27.59 -0.87
N ILE A 648 -10.83 -27.93 -2.10
CA ILE A 648 -9.90 -28.20 -3.21
C ILE A 648 -9.06 -26.94 -3.51
N VAL A 649 -9.70 -25.78 -3.65
CA VAL A 649 -9.02 -24.50 -3.92
C VAL A 649 -8.04 -24.13 -2.79
N ARG A 650 -8.39 -24.37 -1.52
CA ARG A 650 -7.49 -24.16 -0.37
C ARG A 650 -6.31 -25.14 -0.36
N ILE A 651 -6.54 -26.41 -0.66
CA ILE A 651 -5.46 -27.42 -0.73
C ILE A 651 -4.46 -27.03 -1.82
N VAL A 652 -4.94 -26.74 -3.04
CA VAL A 652 -4.10 -26.28 -4.16
C VAL A 652 -3.31 -25.02 -3.80
N GLY A 653 -3.89 -24.09 -3.03
CA GLY A 653 -3.19 -22.90 -2.51
C GLY A 653 -1.98 -23.19 -1.61
N ILE A 654 -1.91 -24.38 -1.01
CA ILE A 654 -0.84 -24.81 -0.09
C ILE A 654 0.12 -25.79 -0.80
N SER A 655 -0.42 -26.88 -1.34
CA SER A 655 0.36 -27.97 -1.95
C SER A 655 0.84 -27.66 -3.38
N LYS A 656 0.18 -26.71 -4.07
CA LYS A 656 0.36 -26.41 -5.51
C LYS A 656 0.02 -27.58 -6.45
N HIS A 657 -0.44 -28.70 -5.92
CA HIS A 657 -0.82 -29.89 -6.67
C HIS A 657 -1.99 -30.59 -5.96
N PHE A 658 -2.96 -31.08 -6.72
CA PHE A 658 -4.08 -31.85 -6.21
C PHE A 658 -4.48 -32.92 -7.22
N GLU A 659 -4.63 -34.15 -6.75
CA GLU A 659 -5.13 -35.27 -7.56
C GLU A 659 -6.05 -36.15 -6.73
N ALA A 660 -7.31 -36.30 -7.18
CA ALA A 660 -8.32 -37.07 -6.47
C ALA A 660 -9.47 -37.50 -7.39
N THR A 661 -10.33 -38.40 -6.91
CA THR A 661 -11.67 -38.63 -7.48
C THR A 661 -12.73 -38.10 -6.51
N VAL A 662 -13.52 -37.11 -6.93
CA VAL A 662 -14.51 -36.39 -6.11
C VAL A 662 -15.81 -36.20 -6.91
N GLY A 663 -16.96 -36.51 -6.31
CA GLY A 663 -18.28 -36.26 -6.93
C GLY A 663 -18.58 -36.99 -8.24
N GLY A 664 -17.79 -38.01 -8.61
CA GLY A 664 -17.86 -38.67 -9.94
C GLY A 664 -16.90 -38.09 -10.99
N TYR A 665 -16.00 -37.19 -10.59
CA TYR A 665 -14.95 -36.63 -11.45
C TYR A 665 -13.57 -37.03 -10.93
N TYR A 666 -12.68 -37.45 -11.83
CA TYR A 666 -11.24 -37.47 -11.58
C TYR A 666 -10.67 -36.10 -11.92
N ILE A 667 -9.99 -35.49 -10.94
CA ILE A 667 -9.48 -34.12 -10.99
C ILE A 667 -7.97 -34.19 -10.76
N LYS A 668 -7.18 -33.63 -11.67
CA LYS A 668 -5.72 -33.48 -11.57
C LYS A 668 -5.34 -32.02 -11.85
N ILE A 669 -4.60 -31.42 -10.93
CA ILE A 669 -4.27 -30.00 -10.89
C ILE A 669 -2.79 -29.84 -10.55
N GLU A 670 -2.09 -28.95 -11.25
CA GLU A 670 -0.69 -28.60 -10.97
C GLU A 670 -0.45 -27.11 -11.22
N TYR A 671 0.05 -26.39 -10.22
CA TYR A 671 0.41 -24.98 -10.30
C TYR A 671 1.93 -24.81 -10.28
N VAL A 672 2.47 -24.20 -11.33
CA VAL A 672 3.90 -23.88 -11.43
C VAL A 672 4.05 -22.40 -11.78
N LYS A 673 4.45 -21.59 -10.79
CA LYS A 673 4.62 -20.13 -10.96
C LYS A 673 5.56 -19.82 -12.13
N ASP A 674 5.13 -18.89 -12.98
CA ASP A 674 5.81 -18.41 -14.19
C ASP A 674 6.12 -19.53 -15.22
N LYS A 675 5.41 -20.66 -15.14
CA LYS A 675 5.44 -21.78 -16.09
C LYS A 675 4.01 -22.26 -16.40
N GLU A 676 3.90 -23.28 -17.23
CA GLU A 676 2.63 -23.88 -17.65
C GLU A 676 2.00 -24.68 -16.49
N SER A 677 0.94 -24.14 -15.90
CA SER A 677 0.08 -24.82 -14.91
C SER A 677 -1.05 -25.56 -15.62
N THR A 678 -1.54 -26.66 -15.02
CA THR A 678 -2.56 -27.54 -15.61
C THR A 678 -3.78 -27.74 -14.73
N ILE A 679 -4.96 -27.83 -15.35
CA ILE A 679 -6.22 -28.22 -14.72
C ILE A 679 -6.89 -29.23 -15.65
N LYS A 680 -7.08 -30.46 -15.17
CA LYS A 680 -7.71 -31.54 -15.93
C LYS A 680 -8.81 -32.22 -15.11
N ILE A 681 -10.00 -32.29 -15.68
CA ILE A 681 -11.22 -32.78 -15.05
C ILE A 681 -11.92 -33.74 -16.02
N VAL A 682 -11.96 -35.02 -15.63
CA VAL A 682 -12.50 -36.12 -16.43
C VAL A 682 -13.65 -36.76 -15.65
N LYS A 683 -14.77 -37.01 -16.31
CA LYS A 683 -15.89 -37.74 -15.73
C LYS A 683 -15.57 -39.24 -15.64
N LYS A 684 -15.86 -39.85 -14.49
CA LYS A 684 -15.83 -41.30 -14.28
C LYS A 684 -17.24 -41.90 -14.29
#